data_AF-A1UTT9-F1
#
_entry.id   AF-A1UTT9-F1
#
_cell.length_a   1.000
_cell.length_b   1.000
_cell.length_c   1.000
_cell.angle_alpha   90.00
_cell.angle_beta   90.00
_cell.angle_gamma   90.00
#
_symmetry.space_group_name_H-M   'P 1'
#
loop_
_entity.id
_entity.type
_entity.pdbx_description
1 polymer ?
#
loop_
_entity_poly.entity_id
_entity_poly.type
_entity_poly.pdbx_seq_one_letter_code
_entity_poly.pdbx_strand_id
1 'polypeptide(L)'
;MNKKALLLCTAAVTMALMNFNFNANAKTLVVEDGRTENVSDETYQSTSPAMEDSAIYVTNGTVTGTNITLTSDRNSTGVYVDGANSKVEVNNITITGKITTTGKITTGFFVTAGGQVTINGGSINVGAIGIVASSNNNVQQPTLVTLNDVNITANIGLYSSHQNTKIIMNGGTVTGNMFAFSASTGGTIEVTGVSAVAGQIGIEISDVSSKVNLTNTKLIVENGVGIGATGNIVSGEVNLKNSEIRADILLKSSTFNENPSNFKLKTENSILEGGVQAEEHDKISFDLTNTTWYLKISNQNNGALFDLQDRSRSQISELKLKDSSIIFNEPTGDDYQTLVIGSKKSASFVEETNNATATYIAEGNAQIHLNTEWSNGEKIEDQKTDRVLINGDVSGTTIVYVKLKNDGDESKSEEEDTQENTSIPRNQKGVSLIQVSGKANENSFKLAHGYTTLNNTPYKYMLYAYGKNSSNGVADADQNLVGEGDDFWDFRLQEEYIDPHSGVQALVPQTASYLVLPNALFSAGITDMNNQNTFLSNRRSVPLYMIEDKKNIFLISSYSDSLTLSSNRSALEYGYGAGMYYAALQAGLALTTLEHKNSTTLFGLLGTYGELSFTPKDMEDSDKSKLNKWSLTAYGSTQYNNGIYLDTLLSYGILNGYITNALIGNTAKLDGTKILSLSATIGKPLQTGVENLAFEPQAQLAYQHLSFDTIADIDGFDVKVGSPEQWLMLIGGRLIKTINSVEKREAFSFYSKLNLIKTFGDEGSLWIGDEFQRDSIGSFIEGGVGMSAQLSQHVSLHSDISHRHKLQKAGISGNSFSAGMRYRF
;
A
#
# COMPACT_ATOMS: atom_id res chain seq x y z
N MET A 1 -19.84 44.99 -13.46
CA MET A 1 -21.12 45.02 -12.70
C MET A 1 -21.53 43.60 -12.39
N ASN A 2 -21.71 43.30 -11.10
CA ASN A 2 -21.42 41.98 -10.53
C ASN A 2 -22.71 41.16 -10.31
N LYS A 3 -22.81 39.96 -10.90
CA LYS A 3 -23.92 39.00 -10.72
C LYS A 3 -24.13 38.55 -9.26
N LYS A 4 -23.18 38.85 -8.36
CA LYS A 4 -23.30 38.67 -6.90
C LYS A 4 -24.32 39.61 -6.23
N ALA A 5 -24.64 40.77 -6.80
CA ALA A 5 -25.59 41.71 -6.18
C ALA A 5 -27.05 41.30 -6.40
N LEU A 6 -27.37 40.61 -7.50
CA LEU A 6 -28.76 40.22 -7.79
C LEU A 6 -29.21 39.02 -6.95
N LEU A 7 -28.32 38.06 -6.63
CA LEU A 7 -28.64 36.94 -5.72
C LEU A 7 -28.77 37.38 -4.24
N LEU A 8 -28.05 38.42 -3.83
CA LEU A 8 -28.20 39.00 -2.49
C LEU A 8 -29.52 39.78 -2.36
N CYS A 9 -30.02 40.40 -3.43
CA CYS A 9 -31.33 41.05 -3.41
C CYS A 9 -32.50 40.05 -3.42
N THR A 10 -32.40 38.90 -4.09
CA THR A 10 -33.47 37.89 -4.01
C THR A 10 -33.50 37.20 -2.65
N ALA A 11 -32.34 36.88 -2.05
CA ALA A 11 -32.27 36.28 -0.71
C ALA A 11 -32.70 37.25 0.41
N ALA A 12 -32.38 38.54 0.28
CA ALA A 12 -32.84 39.57 1.22
C ALA A 12 -34.34 39.86 1.09
N VAL A 13 -34.94 39.71 -0.09
CA VAL A 13 -36.39 39.86 -0.27
C VAL A 13 -37.15 38.64 0.27
N THR A 14 -36.61 37.42 0.21
CA THR A 14 -37.23 36.25 0.87
C THR A 14 -37.10 36.28 2.40
N MET A 15 -35.98 36.79 2.94
CA MET A 15 -35.84 37.01 4.39
C MET A 15 -36.64 38.22 4.91
N ALA A 16 -36.85 39.26 4.08
CA ALA A 16 -37.66 40.42 4.45
C ALA A 16 -39.16 40.14 4.37
N LEU A 17 -39.63 39.23 3.50
CA LEU A 17 -41.03 38.81 3.48
C LEU A 17 -41.43 37.87 4.63
N MET A 18 -40.49 37.20 5.30
CA MET A 18 -40.77 36.38 6.50
C MET A 18 -40.90 37.19 7.80
N ASN A 19 -40.59 38.50 7.78
CA ASN A 19 -40.72 39.39 8.94
C ASN A 19 -41.99 40.25 8.92
N PHE A 20 -42.89 40.05 7.95
CA PHE A 20 -44.24 40.59 8.01
C PHE A 20 -45.18 39.61 8.71
N ASN A 21 -45.79 40.07 9.79
CA ASN A 21 -46.82 39.39 10.58
C ASN A 21 -47.80 38.57 9.72
N PHE A 22 -47.64 37.24 9.68
CA PHE A 22 -48.74 36.29 9.50
C PHE A 22 -49.27 35.87 10.87
N ASN A 23 -49.69 36.86 11.67
CA ASN A 23 -50.47 36.64 12.88
C ASN A 23 -51.94 36.95 12.59
N ALA A 24 -52.50 36.26 11.60
CA ALA A 24 -53.92 36.33 11.30
C ALA A 24 -54.46 34.90 11.16
N ASN A 25 -54.94 34.35 12.29
CA ASN A 25 -55.60 33.04 12.49
C ASN A 25 -54.71 31.79 12.58
N ALA A 26 -53.72 31.74 13.47
CA ALA A 26 -53.16 30.45 13.87
C ALA A 26 -54.21 29.65 14.66
N LYS A 27 -54.53 28.44 14.21
CA LYS A 27 -55.54 27.55 14.81
C LYS A 27 -54.85 26.34 15.44
N THR A 28 -55.54 25.61 16.31
CA THR A 28 -55.15 24.27 16.78
C THR A 28 -55.97 23.24 16.00
N LEU A 29 -55.34 22.14 15.57
CA LEU A 29 -56.03 21.05 14.86
C LEU A 29 -56.13 19.83 15.76
N VAL A 30 -57.36 19.49 16.16
CA VAL A 30 -57.67 18.28 16.95
C VAL A 30 -58.45 17.32 16.03
N VAL A 31 -57.95 16.11 15.80
CA VAL A 31 -58.60 15.09 14.96
C VAL A 31 -58.86 13.81 15.75
N GLU A 32 -60.15 13.51 15.92
CA GLU A 32 -60.63 12.40 16.74
C GLU A 32 -61.76 11.63 16.05
N ASP A 33 -62.28 10.58 16.71
CA ASP A 33 -63.49 9.83 16.33
C ASP A 33 -63.51 9.24 14.92
N GLY A 34 -62.34 8.82 14.42
CA GLY A 34 -62.12 8.23 13.10
C GLY A 34 -62.13 9.25 11.96
N ARG A 35 -62.16 10.55 12.26
CA ARG A 35 -62.22 11.61 11.25
C ARG A 35 -60.93 11.69 10.44
N THR A 36 -61.08 12.03 9.16
CA THR A 36 -59.95 12.36 8.27
C THR A 36 -59.98 13.85 7.93
N GLU A 37 -58.87 14.54 8.12
CA GLU A 37 -58.70 15.96 7.81
C GLU A 37 -57.59 16.18 6.79
N ASN A 38 -57.86 17.05 5.81
CA ASN A 38 -56.91 17.40 4.75
C ASN A 38 -56.58 18.89 4.85
N VAL A 39 -55.31 19.24 5.05
CA VAL A 39 -54.88 20.61 5.35
C VAL A 39 -53.76 21.06 4.40
N SER A 40 -53.78 22.29 3.90
CA SER A 40 -52.76 22.79 2.96
C SER A 40 -52.45 24.26 3.19
N ASP A 41 -51.17 24.62 3.21
CA ASP A 41 -50.68 26.01 3.31
C ASP A 41 -51.19 26.75 4.57
N GLU A 42 -51.40 26.00 5.65
CA GLU A 42 -51.94 26.49 6.92
C GLU A 42 -50.85 26.63 8.00
N THR A 43 -51.09 27.54 8.96
CA THR A 43 -50.26 27.70 10.16
C THR A 43 -51.03 27.27 11.40
N TYR A 44 -50.48 26.32 12.14
CA TYR A 44 -51.03 25.87 13.42
C TYR A 44 -50.17 26.32 14.59
N GLN A 45 -50.83 26.58 15.71
CA GLN A 45 -50.18 27.01 16.94
C GLN A 45 -50.62 26.12 18.11
N SER A 46 -49.64 25.69 18.88
CA SER A 46 -49.88 25.02 20.16
C SER A 46 -50.24 26.05 21.23
N THR A 47 -51.21 25.73 22.08
CA THR A 47 -51.83 26.68 23.02
C THR A 47 -51.38 26.50 24.48
N SER A 48 -50.79 25.35 24.82
CA SER A 48 -50.25 25.05 26.14
C SER A 48 -49.20 23.93 26.11
N PRO A 49 -48.43 23.71 27.20
CA PRO A 49 -47.47 22.60 27.31
C PRO A 49 -48.11 21.21 27.36
N ALA A 50 -49.43 21.09 27.55
CA ALA A 50 -50.11 19.81 27.56
C ALA A 50 -50.08 19.15 26.16
N MET A 51 -49.95 17.82 26.10
CA MET A 51 -49.89 17.09 24.83
C MET A 51 -51.17 17.23 24.00
N GLU A 52 -52.32 17.32 24.67
CA GLU A 52 -53.64 17.61 24.08
C GLU A 52 -53.75 19.00 23.44
N ASP A 53 -52.88 19.93 23.83
CA ASP A 53 -52.80 21.30 23.30
C ASP A 53 -51.69 21.46 22.24
N SER A 54 -51.22 20.35 21.64
CA SER A 54 -50.27 20.37 20.53
C SER A 54 -50.87 21.10 19.31
N ALA A 55 -50.02 21.70 18.47
CA ALA A 55 -50.51 22.42 17.29
C ALA A 55 -51.36 21.52 16.37
N ILE A 56 -50.96 20.25 16.26
CA ILE A 56 -51.77 19.16 15.71
C ILE A 56 -51.84 18.04 16.75
N TYR A 57 -53.06 17.68 17.17
CA TYR A 57 -53.35 16.58 18.07
C TYR A 57 -54.23 15.55 17.35
N VAL A 58 -53.79 14.29 17.30
CA VAL A 58 -54.52 13.21 16.62
C VAL A 58 -54.68 12.01 17.55
N THR A 59 -55.92 11.67 17.87
CA THR A 59 -56.27 10.45 18.63
C THR A 59 -57.43 9.73 17.94
N ASN A 60 -57.20 8.53 17.43
CA ASN A 60 -58.14 7.80 16.58
C ASN A 60 -58.60 8.64 15.37
N GLY A 61 -57.69 9.07 14.49
CA GLY A 61 -58.01 9.93 13.34
C GLY A 61 -56.89 10.01 12.30
N THR A 62 -57.13 10.66 11.17
CA THR A 62 -56.12 10.83 10.10
C THR A 62 -55.97 12.30 9.71
N VAL A 63 -54.74 12.79 9.67
CA VAL A 63 -54.40 14.09 9.07
C VAL A 63 -53.56 13.84 7.83
N THR A 64 -53.97 14.38 6.69
CA THR A 64 -53.08 14.57 5.55
C THR A 64 -52.85 16.05 5.28
N GLY A 65 -51.65 16.44 4.91
CA GLY A 65 -51.47 17.84 4.53
C GLY A 65 -50.20 18.21 3.79
N THR A 66 -50.17 19.44 3.29
CA THR A 66 -49.07 19.98 2.48
C THR A 66 -48.69 21.39 2.95
N ASN A 67 -47.39 21.72 2.98
CA ASN A 67 -46.88 23.05 3.36
C ASN A 67 -47.41 23.52 4.73
N ILE A 68 -47.22 22.71 5.76
CA ILE A 68 -47.71 23.02 7.11
C ILE A 68 -46.63 23.78 7.90
N THR A 69 -47.01 24.90 8.52
CA THR A 69 -46.13 25.62 9.45
C THR A 69 -46.64 25.46 10.89
N LEU A 70 -45.78 25.02 11.81
CA LEU A 70 -46.09 24.90 13.23
C LEU A 70 -45.32 25.91 14.06
N THR A 71 -46.04 26.61 14.93
CA THR A 71 -45.47 27.64 15.82
C THR A 71 -45.96 27.45 17.26
N SER A 72 -45.27 28.08 18.20
CA SER A 72 -45.72 28.17 19.58
C SER A 72 -45.07 29.38 20.24
N ASP A 73 -45.79 30.02 21.16
CA ASP A 73 -45.32 31.07 22.07
C ASP A 73 -44.96 30.52 23.46
N ARG A 74 -44.99 29.18 23.64
CA ARG A 74 -44.74 28.44 24.89
C ARG A 74 -43.99 27.14 24.65
N ASN A 75 -43.38 26.57 25.68
CA ASN A 75 -42.78 25.24 25.60
C ASN A 75 -43.88 24.21 25.35
N SER A 76 -43.84 23.54 24.20
CA SER A 76 -44.90 22.60 23.81
C SER A 76 -44.46 21.60 22.73
N THR A 77 -45.38 20.73 22.35
CA THR A 77 -45.23 19.73 21.28
C THR A 77 -45.88 20.26 19.99
N GLY A 78 -45.19 20.10 18.86
CA GLY A 78 -45.70 20.48 17.55
C GLY A 78 -46.84 19.57 17.11
N VAL A 79 -46.56 18.27 17.03
CA VAL A 79 -47.54 17.24 16.66
C VAL A 79 -47.53 16.12 17.69
N TYR A 80 -48.70 15.80 18.23
CA TYR A 80 -48.90 14.65 19.10
C TYR A 80 -49.86 13.64 18.45
N VAL A 81 -49.42 12.40 18.33
CA VAL A 81 -50.17 11.31 17.67
C VAL A 81 -50.26 10.14 18.63
N ASP A 82 -51.47 9.77 19.01
CA ASP A 82 -51.73 8.78 20.05
C ASP A 82 -52.75 7.75 19.59
N GLY A 83 -52.38 6.47 19.68
CA GLY A 83 -53.27 5.34 19.41
C GLY A 83 -53.07 4.72 18.03
N ALA A 84 -53.36 3.42 17.94
CA ALA A 84 -53.12 2.56 16.77
C ALA A 84 -53.87 3.01 15.49
N ASN A 85 -55.00 3.71 15.65
CA ASN A 85 -55.80 4.23 14.55
C ASN A 85 -55.44 5.67 14.16
N SER A 86 -54.38 6.24 14.74
CA SER A 86 -53.96 7.63 14.50
C SER A 86 -52.88 7.70 13.43
N LYS A 87 -53.13 8.48 12.38
CA LYS A 87 -52.23 8.65 11.25
C LYS A 87 -51.99 10.12 10.91
N VAL A 88 -50.74 10.49 10.65
CA VAL A 88 -50.36 11.80 10.11
C VAL A 88 -49.48 11.62 8.88
N GLU A 89 -49.88 12.22 7.76
CA GLU A 89 -49.13 12.21 6.49
C GLU A 89 -48.94 13.63 5.98
N VAL A 90 -47.72 14.16 6.04
CA VAL A 90 -47.45 15.55 5.71
C VAL A 90 -46.37 15.68 4.65
N ASN A 91 -46.64 16.48 3.63
CA ASN A 91 -45.69 16.87 2.59
C ASN A 91 -45.20 18.29 2.90
N ASN A 92 -43.90 18.45 3.13
CA ASN A 92 -43.25 19.71 3.47
C ASN A 92 -43.78 20.35 4.76
N ILE A 93 -43.13 20.04 5.89
CA ILE A 93 -43.42 20.67 7.18
C ILE A 93 -42.34 21.68 7.58
N THR A 94 -42.74 22.80 8.20
CA THR A 94 -41.81 23.75 8.81
C THR A 94 -42.15 23.92 10.28
N ILE A 95 -41.26 23.48 11.16
CA ILE A 95 -41.35 23.69 12.61
C ILE A 95 -40.17 24.57 13.03
N THR A 96 -40.45 25.72 13.63
CA THR A 96 -39.42 26.64 14.12
C THR A 96 -39.54 26.85 15.63
N GLY A 97 -38.56 26.37 16.37
CA GLY A 97 -38.36 26.57 17.81
C GLY A 97 -36.91 26.98 18.07
N LYS A 98 -36.63 28.28 18.16
CA LYS A 98 -35.29 28.79 18.50
C LYS A 98 -34.94 28.54 19.98
N ILE A 99 -33.69 28.23 20.31
CA ILE A 99 -33.21 28.25 21.71
C ILE A 99 -33.07 29.72 22.17
N THR A 100 -34.14 30.37 22.66
CA THR A 100 -34.07 31.60 23.48
C THR A 100 -35.19 31.62 24.51
N THR A 101 -34.98 32.36 25.60
CA THR A 101 -35.61 32.28 26.95
C THR A 101 -37.12 32.51 27.09
N THR A 102 -37.92 32.54 26.03
CA THR A 102 -39.39 32.56 26.14
C THR A 102 -40.05 31.76 25.01
N GLY A 103 -40.63 30.62 25.39
CA GLY A 103 -41.78 29.91 24.83
C GLY A 103 -41.80 29.53 23.35
N LYS A 104 -41.48 28.26 23.04
CA LYS A 104 -41.48 27.68 21.67
C LYS A 104 -41.65 26.15 21.66
N ILE A 105 -41.91 25.58 20.48
CA ILE A 105 -41.96 24.12 20.30
C ILE A 105 -40.62 23.48 20.71
N THR A 106 -40.67 22.65 21.75
CA THR A 106 -39.51 21.91 22.27
C THR A 106 -39.45 20.50 21.70
N THR A 107 -40.60 19.91 21.35
CA THR A 107 -40.70 18.60 20.72
C THR A 107 -41.40 18.72 19.38
N GLY A 108 -40.76 18.31 18.28
CA GLY A 108 -41.35 18.41 16.94
C GLY A 108 -42.54 17.48 16.79
N PHE A 109 -42.28 16.17 16.86
CA PHE A 109 -43.30 15.12 16.85
C PHE A 109 -43.16 14.22 18.07
N PHE A 110 -44.29 13.85 18.66
CA PHE A 110 -44.38 12.80 19.66
C PHE A 110 -45.44 11.79 19.22
N VAL A 111 -45.00 10.58 18.92
CA VAL A 111 -45.83 9.50 18.38
C VAL A 111 -45.83 8.35 19.35
N THR A 112 -47.01 7.90 19.75
CA THR A 112 -47.15 6.86 20.77
C THR A 112 -48.32 5.90 20.50
N ALA A 113 -48.34 4.82 21.28
CA ALA A 113 -49.43 3.85 21.35
C ALA A 113 -49.90 3.29 20.00
N GLY A 114 -48.98 3.04 19.06
CA GLY A 114 -49.27 2.48 17.74
C GLY A 114 -49.54 3.51 16.63
N GLY A 115 -49.41 4.80 16.93
CA GLY A 115 -49.58 5.88 15.96
C GLY A 115 -48.60 5.78 14.78
N GLN A 116 -49.02 6.30 13.62
CA GLN A 116 -48.24 6.28 12.39
C GLN A 116 -48.03 7.68 11.83
N VAL A 117 -46.78 8.03 11.52
CA VAL A 117 -46.42 9.32 10.94
C VAL A 117 -45.55 9.14 9.71
N THR A 118 -45.89 9.85 8.63
CA THR A 118 -45.04 9.99 7.43
C THR A 118 -44.82 11.47 7.14
N ILE A 119 -43.55 11.88 7.01
CA ILE A 119 -43.15 13.25 6.66
C ILE A 119 -42.32 13.21 5.39
N ASN A 120 -42.75 13.92 4.35
CA ASN A 120 -42.04 14.03 3.08
C ASN A 120 -41.55 15.46 2.87
N GLY A 121 -40.28 15.71 3.15
CA GLY A 121 -39.65 17.02 3.03
C GLY A 121 -39.98 17.97 4.18
N GLY A 122 -39.15 19.00 4.31
CA GLY A 122 -39.35 20.06 5.28
C GLY A 122 -38.19 20.23 6.28
N SER A 123 -38.41 21.07 7.28
CA SER A 123 -37.45 21.34 8.34
C SER A 123 -38.11 21.33 9.72
N ILE A 124 -37.46 20.64 10.65
CA ILE A 124 -37.85 20.56 12.06
C ILE A 124 -36.69 21.12 12.88
N ASN A 125 -36.83 22.35 13.35
CA ASN A 125 -35.85 22.99 14.23
C ASN A 125 -36.52 23.23 15.58
N VAL A 126 -36.13 22.49 16.62
CA VAL A 126 -36.79 22.50 17.94
C VAL A 126 -35.78 22.44 19.08
N GLY A 127 -36.20 22.86 20.28
CA GLY A 127 -35.27 23.02 21.41
C GLY A 127 -34.83 21.74 22.11
N ALA A 128 -35.64 20.67 22.12
CA ALA A 128 -35.36 19.45 22.87
C ALA A 128 -35.25 18.23 21.96
N ILE A 129 -36.36 17.72 21.42
CA ILE A 129 -36.35 16.48 20.62
C ILE A 129 -37.06 16.70 19.28
N GLY A 130 -36.38 16.38 18.17
CA GLY A 130 -36.95 16.47 16.83
C GLY A 130 -38.13 15.54 16.66
N ILE A 131 -37.88 14.24 16.77
CA ILE A 131 -38.86 13.16 16.62
C ILE A 131 -38.77 12.21 17.82
N VAL A 132 -39.90 11.99 18.47
CA VAL A 132 -40.07 10.94 19.49
C VAL A 132 -41.04 9.89 18.94
N ALA A 133 -40.59 8.64 18.93
CA ALA A 133 -41.45 7.48 18.81
C ALA A 133 -41.33 6.69 20.12
N SER A 134 -42.47 6.36 20.73
CA SER A 134 -42.52 5.56 21.96
C SER A 134 -43.72 4.62 21.92
N SER A 135 -43.76 3.62 22.79
CA SER A 135 -44.93 2.76 22.94
C SER A 135 -45.13 2.40 24.40
N ASN A 136 -46.37 2.12 24.79
CA ASN A 136 -46.68 1.53 26.08
C ASN A 136 -46.62 0.01 25.90
N ASN A 137 -46.01 -0.72 26.84
CA ASN A 137 -45.97 -2.19 26.79
C ASN A 137 -47.40 -2.74 26.65
N ASN A 138 -47.75 -3.38 25.51
CA ASN A 138 -49.05 -4.03 25.13
C ASN A 138 -49.81 -3.46 23.88
N VAL A 139 -49.16 -2.82 22.91
CA VAL A 139 -49.83 -2.45 21.64
C VAL A 139 -49.66 -3.54 20.56
N GLN A 140 -50.75 -3.94 19.88
CA GLN A 140 -50.72 -4.91 18.77
C GLN A 140 -50.07 -4.35 17.49
N GLN A 141 -50.15 -3.04 17.28
CA GLN A 141 -49.60 -2.33 16.11
C GLN A 141 -48.35 -1.54 16.51
N PRO A 142 -47.28 -1.54 15.69
CA PRO A 142 -46.07 -0.81 16.02
C PRO A 142 -46.26 0.70 15.88
N THR A 143 -45.66 1.46 16.80
CA THR A 143 -45.48 2.92 16.63
C THR A 143 -44.43 3.14 15.55
N LEU A 144 -44.81 3.82 14.45
CA LEU A 144 -43.94 3.98 13.28
C LEU A 144 -43.87 5.44 12.83
N VAL A 145 -42.65 5.95 12.69
CA VAL A 145 -42.39 7.24 12.06
C VAL A 145 -41.50 7.05 10.84
N THR A 146 -41.95 7.54 9.68
CA THR A 146 -41.20 7.53 8.42
C THR A 146 -40.91 8.96 7.98
N LEU A 147 -39.64 9.26 7.74
CA LEU A 147 -39.14 10.58 7.35
C LEU A 147 -38.46 10.44 5.99
N ASN A 148 -38.84 11.24 5.01
CA ASN A 148 -38.23 11.27 3.69
C ASN A 148 -37.73 12.69 3.41
N ASP A 149 -36.41 12.87 3.24
CA ASP A 149 -35.76 14.16 2.92
C ASP A 149 -36.06 15.30 3.91
N VAL A 150 -36.09 15.00 5.21
CA VAL A 150 -36.36 15.96 6.29
C VAL A 150 -35.06 16.48 6.91
N ASN A 151 -34.97 17.78 7.16
CA ASN A 151 -33.85 18.38 7.89
C ASN A 151 -34.24 18.59 9.36
N ILE A 152 -33.48 18.00 10.28
CA ILE A 152 -33.77 18.05 11.72
C ILE A 152 -32.62 18.74 12.45
N THR A 153 -32.96 19.70 13.30
CA THR A 153 -32.04 20.34 14.25
C THR A 153 -32.69 20.35 15.63
N ALA A 154 -32.09 19.66 16.59
CA ALA A 154 -32.60 19.54 17.96
C ALA A 154 -31.46 19.19 18.94
N ASN A 155 -31.75 19.13 20.24
CA ASN A 155 -30.77 18.53 21.17
C ASN A 155 -30.67 17.02 20.94
N ILE A 156 -31.80 16.34 20.79
CA ILE A 156 -31.89 14.95 20.34
C ILE A 156 -32.61 14.93 19.00
N GLY A 157 -31.95 14.45 17.94
CA GLY A 157 -32.52 14.39 16.60
C GLY A 157 -33.69 13.42 16.52
N LEU A 158 -33.38 12.12 16.65
CA LEU A 158 -34.35 11.02 16.64
C LEU A 158 -34.28 10.26 17.95
N TYR A 159 -35.42 10.03 18.59
CA TYR A 159 -35.54 9.23 19.81
C TYR A 159 -36.58 8.12 19.64
N SER A 160 -36.14 6.87 19.69
CA SER A 160 -37.03 5.69 19.63
C SER A 160 -36.93 4.90 20.92
N SER A 161 -38.07 4.66 21.59
CA SER A 161 -38.10 3.95 22.86
C SER A 161 -39.15 2.83 22.88
N HIS A 162 -38.90 1.80 23.70
CA HIS A 162 -39.76 0.62 23.91
C HIS A 162 -39.80 -0.35 22.71
N GLN A 163 -40.18 -1.60 22.98
CA GLN A 163 -40.39 -2.62 21.95
C GLN A 163 -41.54 -2.22 21.01
N ASN A 164 -41.50 -2.71 19.77
CA ASN A 164 -42.46 -2.39 18.70
C ASN A 164 -42.52 -0.90 18.32
N THR A 165 -41.44 -0.15 18.56
CA THR A 165 -41.29 1.24 18.14
C THR A 165 -40.18 1.38 17.10
N LYS A 166 -40.46 2.08 16.00
CA LYS A 166 -39.51 2.25 14.91
C LYS A 166 -39.54 3.65 14.30
N ILE A 167 -38.35 4.22 14.08
CA ILE A 167 -38.15 5.40 13.24
C ILE A 167 -37.38 4.98 11.99
N ILE A 168 -37.88 5.36 10.81
CA ILE A 168 -37.23 5.17 9.51
C ILE A 168 -36.96 6.55 8.91
N MET A 169 -35.73 6.83 8.53
CA MET A 169 -35.35 8.08 7.86
C MET A 169 -34.60 7.79 6.55
N ASN A 170 -35.12 8.30 5.44
CA ASN A 170 -34.55 8.20 4.11
C ASN A 170 -34.18 9.60 3.59
N GLY A 171 -32.89 9.89 3.45
CA GLY A 171 -32.42 11.20 3.02
C GLY A 171 -32.61 12.32 4.07
N GLY A 172 -32.12 13.50 3.75
CA GLY A 172 -32.14 14.66 4.65
C GLY A 172 -30.93 14.75 5.58
N THR A 173 -31.06 15.55 6.64
CA THR A 173 -29.98 15.84 7.59
C THR A 173 -30.45 15.78 9.03
N VAL A 174 -29.55 15.38 9.95
CA VAL A 174 -29.80 15.43 11.39
C VAL A 174 -28.65 16.16 12.08
N THR A 175 -28.97 17.23 12.80
CA THR A 175 -28.04 17.94 13.67
C THR A 175 -28.54 17.85 15.10
N GLY A 176 -27.90 17.00 15.89
CA GLY A 176 -28.18 16.81 17.31
C GLY A 176 -27.17 17.56 18.19
N ASN A 177 -27.58 18.60 18.93
CA ASN A 177 -26.64 19.31 19.81
C ASN A 177 -26.11 18.40 20.94
N MET A 178 -26.90 17.42 21.36
CA MET A 178 -26.47 16.34 22.24
C MET A 178 -26.33 15.06 21.43
N PHE A 179 -27.46 14.50 20.96
CA PHE A 179 -27.53 13.21 20.29
C PHE A 179 -28.14 13.32 18.89
N ALA A 180 -27.52 12.70 17.88
CA ALA A 180 -28.16 12.59 16.57
C ALA A 180 -29.27 11.51 16.62
N PHE A 181 -28.94 10.34 17.17
CA PHE A 181 -29.84 9.20 17.29
C PHE A 181 -29.80 8.65 18.73
N SER A 182 -30.95 8.34 19.30
CA SER A 182 -31.06 7.69 20.61
C SER A 182 -32.12 6.58 20.55
N ALA A 183 -31.70 5.35 20.88
CA ALA A 183 -32.60 4.20 20.97
C ALA A 183 -32.51 3.53 22.34
N SER A 184 -33.65 3.39 23.01
CA SER A 184 -33.74 2.80 24.35
C SER A 184 -34.81 1.72 24.46
N THR A 185 -34.63 0.79 25.40
CA THR A 185 -35.67 -0.15 25.84
C THR A 185 -36.31 -0.98 24.70
N GLY A 186 -35.55 -1.29 23.65
CA GLY A 186 -36.02 -2.08 22.50
C GLY A 186 -36.45 -1.25 21.28
N GLY A 187 -36.28 0.06 21.32
CA GLY A 187 -36.53 0.96 20.21
C GLY A 187 -35.59 0.71 19.03
N THR A 188 -36.06 0.96 17.81
CA THR A 188 -35.27 0.78 16.58
C THR A 188 -35.24 2.06 15.74
N ILE A 189 -34.05 2.44 15.28
CA ILE A 189 -33.86 3.52 14.28
C ILE A 189 -33.19 2.94 13.03
N GLU A 190 -33.77 3.20 11.86
CA GLU A 190 -33.22 2.86 10.56
C GLU A 190 -33.00 4.12 9.73
N VAL A 191 -31.77 4.34 9.29
CA VAL A 191 -31.36 5.55 8.58
C VAL A 191 -30.69 5.18 7.27
N THR A 192 -31.15 5.77 6.17
CA THR A 192 -30.59 5.56 4.83
C THR A 192 -30.29 6.89 4.14
N GLY A 193 -29.05 7.10 3.70
CA GLY A 193 -28.70 8.27 2.88
C GLY A 193 -28.69 9.60 3.63
N VAL A 194 -28.42 9.60 4.95
CA VAL A 194 -28.46 10.81 5.79
C VAL A 194 -27.05 11.32 6.10
N SER A 195 -26.92 12.65 6.19
CA SER A 195 -25.76 13.28 6.84
C SER A 195 -26.14 13.72 8.24
N ALA A 196 -25.44 13.17 9.24
CA ALA A 196 -25.71 13.41 10.65
C ALA A 196 -24.50 14.03 11.34
N VAL A 197 -24.76 14.99 12.22
CA VAL A 197 -23.76 15.61 13.10
C VAL A 197 -24.29 15.59 14.52
N ALA A 198 -23.45 15.22 15.48
CA ALA A 198 -23.78 15.29 16.90
C ALA A 198 -22.75 16.12 17.69
N GLY A 199 -23.23 16.84 18.71
CA GLY A 199 -22.37 17.65 19.58
C GLY A 199 -21.74 16.85 20.72
N GLN A 200 -22.38 15.78 21.22
CA GLN A 200 -21.86 14.96 22.32
C GLN A 200 -21.76 13.48 21.97
N ILE A 201 -22.87 12.84 21.61
CA ILE A 201 -22.91 11.41 21.26
C ILE A 201 -23.61 11.25 19.91
N GLY A 202 -23.00 10.55 18.96
CA GLY A 202 -23.62 10.28 17.67
C GLY A 202 -24.86 9.40 17.81
N ILE A 203 -24.66 8.22 18.37
CA ILE A 203 -25.68 7.22 18.66
C ILE A 203 -25.67 6.89 20.15
N GLU A 204 -26.76 7.17 20.84
CA GLU A 204 -27.01 6.66 22.19
C GLU A 204 -27.80 5.33 22.09
N ILE A 205 -27.26 4.27 22.69
CA ILE A 205 -27.94 2.99 22.89
C ILE A 205 -28.03 2.75 24.39
N SER A 206 -29.25 2.46 24.87
CA SER A 206 -29.47 2.13 26.27
C SER A 206 -30.50 1.01 26.47
N ASP A 207 -30.43 0.36 27.64
CA ASP A 207 -31.29 -0.73 28.08
C ASP A 207 -31.31 -1.96 27.14
N VAL A 208 -32.41 -2.72 27.17
CA VAL A 208 -32.54 -4.05 26.57
C VAL A 208 -32.92 -3.97 25.09
N SER A 209 -32.17 -4.65 24.23
CA SER A 209 -32.50 -4.95 22.82
C SER A 209 -32.71 -3.74 21.89
N SER A 210 -32.09 -2.60 22.18
CA SER A 210 -32.15 -1.38 21.35
C SER A 210 -31.26 -1.50 20.11
N LYS A 211 -31.71 -0.95 18.97
CA LYS A 211 -31.05 -1.14 17.67
C LYS A 211 -30.99 0.13 16.82
N VAL A 212 -29.82 0.39 16.22
CA VAL A 212 -29.66 1.45 15.21
C VAL A 212 -28.99 0.88 13.96
N ASN A 213 -29.61 1.08 12.79
CA ASN A 213 -29.07 0.64 11.50
C ASN A 213 -28.81 1.85 10.61
N LEU A 214 -27.58 2.00 10.14
CA LEU A 214 -27.15 3.06 9.24
C LEU A 214 -26.77 2.48 7.87
N THR A 215 -27.37 3.00 6.80
CA THR A 215 -27.04 2.64 5.42
C THR A 215 -26.70 3.91 4.62
N ASN A 216 -25.60 3.92 3.88
CA ASN A 216 -25.15 5.08 3.10
C ASN A 216 -25.16 6.40 3.93
N THR A 217 -24.80 6.33 5.20
CA THR A 217 -24.95 7.43 6.17
C THR A 217 -23.60 7.87 6.68
N LYS A 218 -23.40 9.18 6.80
CA LYS A 218 -22.20 9.77 7.39
C LYS A 218 -22.55 10.45 8.70
N LEU A 219 -21.94 9.99 9.79
CA LEU A 219 -22.09 10.53 11.14
C LEU A 219 -20.76 11.11 11.62
N ILE A 220 -20.75 12.40 11.93
CA ILE A 220 -19.58 13.12 12.44
C ILE A 220 -19.86 13.61 13.88
N VAL A 221 -18.91 13.34 14.78
CA VAL A 221 -18.93 13.79 16.17
C VAL A 221 -17.55 14.36 16.53
N GLU A 222 -17.30 15.63 16.22
CA GLU A 222 -15.95 16.21 16.18
C GLU A 222 -15.11 15.96 17.45
N ASN A 223 -15.67 16.21 18.64
CA ASN A 223 -14.96 16.08 19.92
C ASN A 223 -15.69 15.15 20.92
N GLY A 224 -16.59 14.31 20.41
CA GLY A 224 -17.50 13.51 21.22
C GLY A 224 -17.36 12.01 20.99
N VAL A 225 -18.39 11.29 21.42
CA VAL A 225 -18.47 9.83 21.33
C VAL A 225 -19.30 9.44 20.09
N GLY A 226 -18.80 8.55 19.23
CA GLY A 226 -19.56 8.03 18.10
C GLY A 226 -20.78 7.23 18.56
N ILE A 227 -20.54 6.27 19.46
CA ILE A 227 -21.55 5.38 20.03
C ILE A 227 -21.43 5.38 21.57
N GLY A 228 -22.45 5.89 22.25
CA GLY A 228 -22.58 5.82 23.70
C GLY A 228 -23.45 4.63 24.09
N ALA A 229 -22.83 3.59 24.64
CA ALA A 229 -23.51 2.43 25.19
C ALA A 229 -23.75 2.66 26.70
N THR A 230 -24.90 3.24 27.05
CA THR A 230 -25.19 3.69 28.42
C THR A 230 -26.24 2.82 29.13
N GLY A 231 -26.03 2.55 30.42
CA GLY A 231 -26.98 1.82 31.26
C GLY A 231 -26.84 0.30 31.22
N ASN A 232 -27.89 -0.42 31.66
CA ASN A 232 -27.88 -1.89 31.74
C ASN A 232 -28.20 -2.50 30.37
N ILE A 233 -27.25 -2.45 29.44
CA ILE A 233 -27.49 -2.91 28.08
C ILE A 233 -27.48 -4.44 28.03
N VAL A 234 -28.65 -5.01 27.76
CA VAL A 234 -28.77 -6.43 27.44
C VAL A 234 -29.08 -6.51 25.95
N SER A 235 -28.07 -6.81 25.12
CA SER A 235 -28.16 -6.98 23.64
C SER A 235 -28.38 -5.70 22.81
N GLY A 236 -27.57 -4.66 23.02
CA GLY A 236 -27.56 -3.47 22.15
C GLY A 236 -26.85 -3.75 20.82
N GLU A 237 -27.38 -3.26 19.70
CA GLU A 237 -26.79 -3.50 18.37
C GLU A 237 -26.76 -2.24 17.50
N VAL A 238 -25.59 -1.93 16.93
CA VAL A 238 -25.43 -0.91 15.90
C VAL A 238 -24.90 -1.58 14.63
N ASN A 239 -25.59 -1.37 13.51
CA ASN A 239 -25.21 -1.93 12.21
C ASN A 239 -24.92 -0.82 11.21
N LEU A 240 -23.79 -0.92 10.50
CA LEU A 240 -23.40 0.00 9.45
C LEU A 240 -23.26 -0.74 8.12
N LYS A 241 -23.81 -0.17 7.05
CA LYS A 241 -23.59 -0.61 5.68
C LYS A 241 -23.26 0.60 4.81
N ASN A 242 -22.12 0.56 4.11
CA ASN A 242 -21.65 1.68 3.28
C ASN A 242 -21.65 3.03 4.05
N SER A 243 -21.33 3.00 5.34
CA SER A 243 -21.54 4.13 6.25
C SER A 243 -20.25 4.52 6.96
N GLU A 244 -20.24 5.71 7.55
CA GLU A 244 -19.06 6.30 8.16
C GLU A 244 -19.42 6.87 9.54
N ILE A 245 -18.67 6.49 10.57
CA ILE A 245 -18.68 7.14 11.88
C ILE A 245 -17.30 7.72 12.13
N ARG A 246 -17.20 9.05 12.24
CA ARG A 246 -15.98 9.73 12.68
C ARG A 246 -16.22 10.44 14.00
N ALA A 247 -15.50 10.00 15.03
CA ALA A 247 -15.59 10.56 16.36
C ALA A 247 -14.22 10.65 17.03
N ASP A 248 -14.12 11.38 18.14
CA ASP A 248 -12.92 11.36 18.98
C ASP A 248 -12.76 10.01 19.68
N ILE A 249 -13.83 9.58 20.33
CA ILE A 249 -14.00 8.24 20.88
C ILE A 249 -15.04 7.52 20.01
N LEU A 250 -14.69 6.40 19.38
CA LEU A 250 -15.63 5.65 18.56
C LEU A 250 -16.77 5.08 19.41
N LEU A 251 -16.42 4.44 20.53
CA LEU A 251 -17.38 3.85 21.45
C LEU A 251 -16.98 4.10 22.90
N LYS A 252 -17.97 4.48 23.71
CA LYS A 252 -17.85 4.55 25.16
C LYS A 252 -18.96 3.75 25.81
N SER A 253 -18.63 2.78 26.66
CA SER A 253 -19.59 2.15 27.54
C SER A 253 -19.56 2.78 28.93
N SER A 254 -20.73 2.94 29.54
CA SER A 254 -20.85 3.42 30.91
C SER A 254 -22.04 2.72 31.58
N THR A 255 -21.73 1.84 32.54
CA THR A 255 -22.73 1.11 33.31
C THR A 255 -23.06 1.86 34.61
N PHE A 256 -24.34 1.94 34.97
CA PHE A 256 -24.77 2.56 36.24
C PHE A 256 -24.77 1.58 37.42
N ASN A 257 -24.65 0.28 37.15
CA ASN A 257 -24.68 -0.82 38.11
C ASN A 257 -23.57 -1.83 37.76
N GLU A 258 -23.24 -2.76 38.66
CA GLU A 258 -22.28 -3.87 38.44
C GLU A 258 -22.69 -4.88 37.33
N ASN A 259 -23.75 -4.61 36.56
CA ASN A 259 -24.19 -5.50 35.48
C ASN A 259 -23.44 -5.20 34.17
N PRO A 260 -22.86 -6.21 33.51
CA PRO A 260 -22.11 -6.02 32.28
C PRO A 260 -23.00 -5.61 31.11
N SER A 261 -22.58 -4.59 30.35
CA SER A 261 -23.19 -4.22 29.08
C SER A 261 -22.84 -5.24 28.01
N ASN A 262 -23.82 -5.71 27.23
CA ASN A 262 -23.58 -6.54 26.05
C ASN A 262 -23.96 -5.78 24.78
N PHE A 263 -22.94 -5.35 24.05
CA PHE A 263 -23.07 -4.51 22.86
C PHE A 263 -22.35 -5.13 21.66
N LYS A 264 -23.01 -5.09 20.50
CA LYS A 264 -22.43 -5.54 19.23
C LYS A 264 -22.43 -4.44 18.17
N LEU A 265 -21.26 -4.19 17.59
CA LEU A 265 -21.08 -3.38 16.38
C LEU A 265 -20.87 -4.32 15.18
N LYS A 266 -21.71 -4.21 14.16
CA LYS A 266 -21.49 -4.87 12.87
C LYS A 266 -21.31 -3.86 11.76
N THR A 267 -20.33 -4.08 10.91
CA THR A 267 -20.07 -3.18 9.78
C THR A 267 -19.84 -3.94 8.48
N GLU A 268 -20.32 -3.37 7.38
CA GLU A 268 -20.08 -3.81 6.01
C GLU A 268 -19.70 -2.60 5.16
N ASN A 269 -18.56 -2.65 4.45
CA ASN A 269 -18.12 -1.60 3.52
C ASN A 269 -18.08 -0.21 4.18
N SER A 270 -17.58 -0.10 5.41
CA SER A 270 -17.76 1.10 6.24
C SER A 270 -16.43 1.66 6.74
N ILE A 271 -16.47 2.89 7.29
CA ILE A 271 -15.33 3.56 7.90
C ILE A 271 -15.65 3.90 9.35
N LEU A 272 -14.74 3.56 10.26
CA LEU A 272 -14.81 3.89 11.67
C LEU A 272 -13.57 4.72 12.05
N GLU A 273 -13.74 5.71 12.91
CA GLU A 273 -12.63 6.48 13.49
C GLU A 273 -12.88 6.76 14.97
N GLY A 274 -11.83 6.56 15.79
CA GLY A 274 -11.85 6.79 17.24
C GLY A 274 -11.45 5.57 18.06
N GLY A 275 -11.06 5.80 19.32
CA GLY A 275 -10.76 4.73 20.30
C GLY A 275 -12.00 4.11 20.95
N VAL A 276 -11.81 3.05 21.74
CA VAL A 276 -12.89 2.40 22.49
C VAL A 276 -12.60 2.43 23.98
N GLN A 277 -13.46 3.10 24.75
CA GLN A 277 -13.42 3.12 26.20
C GLN A 277 -14.52 2.21 26.75
N ALA A 278 -14.14 1.04 27.27
CA ALA A 278 -15.07 0.11 27.87
C ALA A 278 -14.56 -0.41 29.21
N GLU A 279 -15.48 -0.61 30.15
CA GLU A 279 -15.19 -1.21 31.45
C GLU A 279 -14.83 -2.70 31.28
N GLU A 280 -14.04 -3.27 32.20
CA GLU A 280 -13.52 -4.64 32.07
C GLU A 280 -14.60 -5.73 32.07
N HIS A 281 -15.73 -5.50 32.76
CA HIS A 281 -16.85 -6.42 32.78
C HIS A 281 -17.76 -6.31 31.54
N ASP A 282 -17.65 -5.24 30.75
CA ASP A 282 -18.50 -5.07 29.57
C ASP A 282 -18.11 -6.02 28.43
N LYS A 283 -19.12 -6.56 27.75
CA LYS A 283 -19.00 -7.37 26.55
C LYS A 283 -19.22 -6.52 25.30
N ILE A 284 -18.13 -6.09 24.67
CA ILE A 284 -18.12 -5.30 23.44
C ILE A 284 -17.60 -6.17 22.29
N SER A 285 -18.46 -6.53 21.34
CA SER A 285 -18.10 -7.37 20.19
C SER A 285 -18.10 -6.57 18.89
N PHE A 286 -16.98 -6.57 18.16
CA PHE A 286 -16.84 -5.94 16.85
C PHE A 286 -16.81 -7.01 15.74
N ASP A 287 -17.64 -6.83 14.72
CA ASP A 287 -17.77 -7.73 13.57
C ASP A 287 -17.64 -6.91 12.28
N LEU A 288 -16.41 -6.81 11.80
CA LEU A 288 -16.01 -5.89 10.75
C LEU A 288 -15.83 -6.64 9.43
N THR A 289 -16.60 -6.28 8.41
CA THR A 289 -16.47 -6.82 7.05
C THR A 289 -16.19 -5.69 6.05
N ASN A 290 -15.13 -5.81 5.25
CA ASN A 290 -14.68 -4.79 4.30
C ASN A 290 -14.68 -3.37 4.93
N THR A 291 -14.15 -3.24 6.14
CA THR A 291 -14.23 -2.02 6.95
C THR A 291 -12.84 -1.55 7.32
N THR A 292 -12.63 -0.23 7.30
CA THR A 292 -11.40 0.39 7.82
C THR A 292 -11.71 1.07 9.14
N TRP A 293 -10.96 0.71 10.19
CA TRP A 293 -11.01 1.36 11.49
C TRP A 293 -9.73 2.14 11.74
N TYR A 294 -9.84 3.47 11.76
CA TYR A 294 -8.78 4.39 12.15
C TYR A 294 -8.79 4.55 13.69
N LEU A 295 -7.88 3.85 14.34
CA LEU A 295 -7.68 3.95 15.78
C LEU A 295 -6.85 5.21 16.08
N LYS A 296 -7.27 6.01 17.06
CA LYS A 296 -6.55 7.21 17.47
C LYS A 296 -6.63 7.43 18.98
N ILE A 297 -5.66 8.17 19.51
CA ILE A 297 -5.69 8.70 20.87
C ILE A 297 -6.76 9.79 20.95
N SER A 298 -7.65 9.70 21.94
CA SER A 298 -8.71 10.69 22.16
C SER A 298 -8.12 12.05 22.54
N ASN A 299 -8.68 13.15 22.04
CA ASN A 299 -8.32 14.53 22.37
C ASN A 299 -8.98 15.06 23.65
N GLN A 300 -9.82 14.28 24.34
CA GLN A 300 -10.52 14.72 25.55
C GLN A 300 -9.54 15.00 26.71
N ASN A 301 -9.13 16.27 26.83
CA ASN A 301 -8.52 16.83 28.04
C ASN A 301 -9.62 17.45 28.92
N ASN A 302 -10.43 16.61 29.56
CA ASN A 302 -11.66 17.01 30.26
C ASN A 302 -11.45 17.62 31.66
N GLY A 303 -10.37 18.37 31.93
CA GLY A 303 -10.15 19.09 33.20
C GLY A 303 -9.98 18.23 34.47
N ALA A 304 -10.44 16.99 34.46
CA ALA A 304 -10.04 15.88 35.32
C ALA A 304 -9.14 14.97 34.46
N LEU A 305 -7.91 14.76 34.92
CA LEU A 305 -6.87 14.01 34.22
C LEU A 305 -7.30 12.54 34.03
N PHE A 306 -7.73 12.17 32.83
CA PHE A 306 -7.42 10.82 32.36
C PHE A 306 -5.95 10.84 32.01
N ASP A 307 -5.20 9.89 32.56
CA ASP A 307 -3.79 9.73 32.20
C ASP A 307 -3.72 9.47 30.68
N LEU A 308 -2.63 9.86 30.05
CA LEU A 308 -2.36 9.53 28.65
C LEU A 308 -2.53 8.03 28.42
N GLN A 309 -2.14 7.21 29.40
CA GLN A 309 -2.31 5.76 29.38
C GLN A 309 -3.78 5.33 29.18
N ASP A 310 -4.73 6.04 29.77
CA ASP A 310 -6.16 5.73 29.62
C ASP A 310 -6.69 6.17 28.23
N ARG A 311 -6.12 7.23 27.67
CA ARG A 311 -6.52 7.80 26.36
C ARG A 311 -5.94 7.03 25.18
N SER A 312 -4.80 6.38 25.35
CA SER A 312 -4.11 5.60 24.32
C SER A 312 -4.52 4.12 24.32
N ARG A 313 -5.22 3.65 25.36
CA ARG A 313 -5.73 2.29 25.47
C ARG A 313 -7.15 2.18 24.94
N SER A 314 -7.37 1.27 23.99
CA SER A 314 -8.69 0.88 23.51
C SER A 314 -8.99 -0.56 23.86
N GLN A 315 -10.21 -0.85 24.34
CA GLN A 315 -10.58 -2.18 24.82
C GLN A 315 -11.88 -2.70 24.21
N ILE A 316 -11.83 -3.93 23.68
CA ILE A 316 -12.99 -4.69 23.21
C ILE A 316 -12.90 -6.14 23.69
N SER A 317 -14.01 -6.86 23.70
CA SER A 317 -14.06 -8.24 24.20
C SER A 317 -13.87 -9.27 23.09
N GLU A 318 -14.38 -9.00 21.90
CA GLU A 318 -14.31 -9.90 20.74
C GLU A 318 -14.11 -9.09 19.46
N LEU A 319 -13.24 -9.58 18.57
CA LEU A 319 -12.99 -8.95 17.28
C LEU A 319 -13.02 -9.99 16.16
N LYS A 320 -13.93 -9.79 15.22
CA LYS A 320 -13.89 -10.44 13.91
C LYS A 320 -13.51 -9.41 12.85
N LEU A 321 -12.41 -9.69 12.15
CA LEU A 321 -11.84 -8.85 11.11
C LEU A 321 -11.87 -9.62 9.78
N LYS A 322 -12.81 -9.29 8.91
CA LYS A 322 -12.97 -9.91 7.59
C LYS A 322 -12.72 -8.92 6.47
N ASP A 323 -11.68 -9.16 5.65
CA ASP A 323 -11.28 -8.25 4.55
C ASP A 323 -11.17 -6.79 5.02
N SER A 324 -10.75 -6.58 6.27
CA SER A 324 -10.87 -5.32 6.99
C SER A 324 -9.51 -4.92 7.55
N SER A 325 -9.31 -3.62 7.76
CA SER A 325 -8.04 -3.06 8.22
C SER A 325 -8.23 -2.24 9.49
N ILE A 326 -7.35 -2.46 10.48
CA ILE A 326 -7.18 -1.56 11.63
C ILE A 326 -5.93 -0.73 11.36
N ILE A 327 -6.08 0.59 11.35
CA ILE A 327 -4.99 1.52 11.10
C ILE A 327 -4.80 2.36 12.34
N PHE A 328 -3.67 2.17 13.03
CA PHE A 328 -3.28 3.01 14.13
C PHE A 328 -2.80 4.35 13.56
N ASN A 329 -3.45 5.44 13.97
CA ASN A 329 -3.05 6.77 13.57
C ASN A 329 -1.65 7.09 14.12
N GLU A 330 -0.90 7.89 13.37
CA GLU A 330 0.46 8.26 13.76
C GLU A 330 0.49 8.89 15.16
N PRO A 331 1.42 8.46 16.03
CA PRO A 331 1.54 8.96 17.40
C PRO A 331 2.02 10.41 17.42
N THR A 332 1.42 11.24 18.27
CA THR A 332 1.92 12.59 18.56
C THR A 332 2.97 12.54 19.66
N GLY A 333 4.24 12.78 19.34
CA GLY A 333 5.33 12.61 20.32
C GLY A 333 5.60 11.14 20.63
N ASP A 334 5.77 10.78 21.90
CA ASP A 334 6.08 9.43 22.37
C ASP A 334 4.82 8.61 22.72
N ASP A 335 3.65 9.10 22.32
CA ASP A 335 2.36 8.58 22.77
C ASP A 335 1.86 7.50 21.80
N TYR A 336 2.19 6.24 22.06
CA TYR A 336 1.74 5.08 21.28
C TYR A 336 0.44 4.47 21.83
N GLN A 337 -0.30 3.77 20.97
CA GLN A 337 -1.63 3.23 21.29
C GLN A 337 -1.59 1.73 21.56
N THR A 338 -2.51 1.26 22.42
CA THR A 338 -2.69 -0.17 22.68
C THR A 338 -4.14 -0.59 22.45
N LEU A 339 -4.34 -1.58 21.58
CA LEU A 339 -5.63 -2.26 21.42
C LEU A 339 -5.63 -3.56 22.24
N VAL A 340 -6.50 -3.64 23.24
CA VAL A 340 -6.72 -4.83 24.06
C VAL A 340 -7.99 -5.54 23.60
N ILE A 341 -7.89 -6.83 23.31
CA ILE A 341 -8.98 -7.68 22.85
C ILE A 341 -9.15 -8.84 23.84
N GLY A 342 -10.35 -9.01 24.38
CA GLY A 342 -10.66 -10.01 25.40
C GLY A 342 -10.56 -9.45 26.84
N SER A 343 -11.17 -10.14 27.79
CA SER A 343 -11.17 -9.73 29.20
C SER A 343 -9.96 -10.30 29.96
N LYS A 344 -9.33 -9.47 30.80
CA LYS A 344 -8.46 -9.98 31.87
C LYS A 344 -9.35 -10.73 32.85
N LYS A 345 -9.21 -12.05 32.98
CA LYS A 345 -10.04 -12.84 33.90
C LYS A 345 -9.88 -12.29 35.33
N SER A 346 -10.95 -11.76 35.91
CA SER A 346 -11.05 -11.58 37.37
C SER A 346 -11.34 -12.93 38.03
N ALA A 347 -10.72 -13.20 39.18
CA ALA A 347 -10.72 -14.49 39.89
C ALA A 347 -12.06 -14.92 40.52
N SER A 348 -13.21 -14.56 39.93
CA SER A 348 -14.53 -14.80 40.54
C SER A 348 -15.50 -15.52 39.59
N PHE A 349 -15.55 -16.85 39.76
CA PHE A 349 -16.66 -17.79 39.52
C PHE A 349 -17.67 -17.48 38.39
N VAL A 350 -17.56 -18.20 37.26
CA VAL A 350 -18.50 -19.27 36.84
C VAL A 350 -17.73 -20.24 35.92
N GLU A 351 -17.97 -21.53 36.14
CA GLU A 351 -17.38 -22.68 35.46
C GLU A 351 -17.45 -22.65 33.93
N GLU A 352 -16.40 -23.25 33.36
CA GLU A 352 -16.23 -23.57 31.96
C GLU A 352 -17.45 -24.24 31.32
N THR A 353 -17.82 -23.76 30.13
CA THR A 353 -18.34 -24.66 29.10
C THR A 353 -17.34 -24.73 27.95
N ASN A 354 -16.82 -25.93 27.73
CA ASN A 354 -15.90 -26.35 26.69
C ASN A 354 -16.43 -26.11 25.26
N ASN A 355 -16.34 -24.85 24.80
CA ASN A 355 -16.34 -24.43 23.39
C ASN A 355 -15.92 -22.95 23.32
N ALA A 356 -14.68 -22.64 23.72
CA ALA A 356 -14.17 -21.27 23.61
C ALA A 356 -14.07 -20.89 22.13
N THR A 357 -15.02 -20.09 21.64
CA THR A 357 -14.90 -19.41 20.36
C THR A 357 -13.72 -18.46 20.42
N ALA A 358 -12.88 -18.44 19.39
CA ALA A 358 -11.73 -17.54 19.30
C ALA A 358 -12.16 -16.08 19.57
N THR A 359 -11.39 -15.39 20.40
CA THR A 359 -11.61 -13.99 20.80
C THR A 359 -11.24 -13.05 19.65
N TYR A 360 -10.25 -13.44 18.84
CA TYR A 360 -9.86 -12.75 17.62
C TYR A 360 -9.97 -13.68 16.41
N ILE A 361 -10.72 -13.27 15.40
CA ILE A 361 -10.95 -14.03 14.18
C ILE A 361 -10.56 -13.18 12.98
N ALA A 362 -9.55 -13.61 12.22
CA ALA A 362 -9.15 -13.04 10.96
C ALA A 362 -9.66 -13.88 9.77
N GLU A 363 -10.38 -13.26 8.85
CA GLU A 363 -10.88 -13.89 7.63
C GLU A 363 -10.50 -13.04 6.39
N GLY A 364 -10.16 -13.70 5.28
CA GLY A 364 -9.81 -13.02 4.04
C GLY A 364 -8.57 -12.12 4.20
N ASN A 365 -8.61 -10.90 3.66
CA ASN A 365 -7.53 -9.93 3.73
C ASN A 365 -7.62 -9.06 5.00
N ALA A 366 -7.43 -9.67 6.18
CA ALA A 366 -7.41 -8.99 7.47
C ALA A 366 -6.05 -8.28 7.69
N GLN A 367 -6.06 -7.00 8.05
CA GLN A 367 -4.85 -6.17 8.13
C GLN A 367 -4.76 -5.34 9.41
N ILE A 368 -3.55 -5.17 9.95
CA ILE A 368 -3.25 -4.26 11.05
C ILE A 368 -2.03 -3.41 10.67
N HIS A 369 -2.13 -2.09 10.81
CA HIS A 369 -1.05 -1.14 10.58
C HIS A 369 -0.62 -0.54 11.91
N LEU A 370 0.64 -0.75 12.29
CA LEU A 370 1.23 -0.32 13.55
C LEU A 370 2.34 0.70 13.30
N ASN A 371 2.47 1.67 14.20
CA ASN A 371 3.62 2.57 14.25
C ASN A 371 4.60 2.11 15.32
N THR A 372 5.89 2.20 15.05
CA THR A 372 6.93 1.77 15.99
C THR A 372 8.18 2.63 15.89
N GLU A 373 8.96 2.68 16.97
CA GLU A 373 10.35 3.15 16.99
C GLU A 373 11.26 1.93 17.23
N TRP A 374 12.32 1.82 16.43
CA TRP A 374 13.22 0.67 16.54
C TRP A 374 13.97 0.68 17.87
N SER A 375 13.96 -0.47 18.55
CA SER A 375 14.75 -0.74 19.75
C SER A 375 15.08 -2.23 19.81
N ASN A 376 16.18 -2.59 20.47
CA ASN A 376 16.67 -3.97 20.50
C ASN A 376 17.07 -4.39 21.91
N GLY A 377 16.29 -5.28 22.53
CA GLY A 377 16.56 -5.75 23.89
C GLY A 377 16.06 -4.84 25.01
N GLU A 378 15.35 -3.75 24.66
CA GLU A 378 14.73 -2.88 25.65
C GLU A 378 13.65 -3.60 26.46
N LYS A 379 13.45 -3.14 27.70
CA LYS A 379 12.33 -3.60 28.52
C LYS A 379 11.02 -3.27 27.83
N ILE A 380 9.99 -4.06 28.15
CA ILE A 380 8.68 -3.91 27.50
C ILE A 380 8.05 -2.51 27.71
N GLU A 381 8.30 -1.89 28.86
CA GLU A 381 7.81 -0.54 29.21
C GLU A 381 8.52 0.58 28.45
N ASP A 382 9.78 0.37 28.04
CA ASP A 382 10.62 1.35 27.34
C ASP A 382 10.48 1.25 25.81
N GLN A 383 9.92 0.15 25.31
CA GLN A 383 9.62 -0.04 23.88
C GLN A 383 8.47 0.88 23.42
N LYS A 384 8.80 1.77 22.49
CA LYS A 384 7.92 2.74 21.86
C LYS A 384 7.23 2.17 20.62
N THR A 385 6.04 1.62 20.80
CA THR A 385 5.31 0.98 19.71
C THR A 385 3.81 0.93 19.96
N ASP A 386 3.03 0.98 18.88
CA ASP A 386 1.64 0.56 18.90
C ASP A 386 1.58 -0.94 19.20
N ARG A 387 0.57 -1.37 19.96
CA ARG A 387 0.45 -2.75 20.42
C ARG A 387 -0.95 -3.31 20.24
N VAL A 388 -1.00 -4.62 19.97
CA VAL A 388 -2.24 -5.41 20.02
C VAL A 388 -2.08 -6.53 21.04
N LEU A 389 -2.90 -6.50 22.09
CA LEU A 389 -2.87 -7.46 23.19
C LEU A 389 -4.14 -8.30 23.17
N ILE A 390 -4.02 -9.62 22.97
CA ILE A 390 -5.15 -10.52 22.81
C ILE A 390 -5.21 -11.48 24.00
N ASN A 391 -6.17 -11.24 24.90
CA ASN A 391 -6.49 -12.10 26.04
C ASN A 391 -7.48 -13.19 25.62
N GLY A 392 -7.01 -14.14 24.80
CA GLY A 392 -7.84 -15.25 24.31
C GLY A 392 -7.27 -15.96 23.08
N ASP A 393 -8.06 -16.86 22.49
CA ASP A 393 -7.66 -17.65 21.33
C ASP A 393 -7.75 -16.83 20.04
N VAL A 394 -6.79 -17.05 19.13
CA VAL A 394 -6.69 -16.44 17.79
C VAL A 394 -6.98 -17.48 16.71
N SER A 395 -7.77 -17.10 15.70
CA SER A 395 -8.02 -17.91 14.51
C SER A 395 -7.77 -17.11 13.23
N GLY A 396 -7.18 -17.76 12.22
CA GLY A 396 -6.85 -17.14 10.93
C GLY A 396 -5.46 -16.50 10.89
N THR A 397 -5.22 -15.73 9.84
CA THR A 397 -3.95 -15.00 9.60
C THR A 397 -4.24 -13.54 9.34
N THR A 398 -3.47 -12.66 9.99
CA THR A 398 -3.54 -11.21 9.81
C THR A 398 -2.25 -10.70 9.18
N ILE A 399 -2.39 -9.82 8.19
CA ILE A 399 -1.26 -9.14 7.58
C ILE A 399 -0.92 -7.89 8.41
N VAL A 400 0.33 -7.80 8.84
CA VAL A 400 0.86 -6.71 9.65
C VAL A 400 1.69 -5.78 8.76
N TYR A 401 1.37 -4.50 8.80
CA TYR A 401 2.19 -3.43 8.26
C TYR A 401 2.81 -2.67 9.42
N VAL A 402 4.11 -2.44 9.35
CA VAL A 402 4.83 -1.67 10.37
C VAL A 402 5.36 -0.42 9.72
N LYS A 403 4.98 0.73 10.26
CA LYS A 403 5.55 2.02 9.92
C LYS A 403 6.51 2.42 11.02
N LEU A 404 7.77 2.64 10.66
CA LEU A 404 8.70 3.25 11.59
C LEU A 404 8.55 4.75 11.63
N LYS A 405 8.72 5.29 12.84
CA LYS A 405 9.00 6.71 13.04
C LYS A 405 10.51 6.88 13.17
N ASN A 406 11.12 7.55 12.20
CA ASN A 406 12.49 8.02 12.35
C ASN A 406 12.45 9.19 13.34
N ASP A 407 13.13 9.06 14.47
CA ASP A 407 13.53 10.25 15.21
C ASP A 407 14.44 11.04 14.26
N GLY A 408 14.21 12.34 14.10
CA GLY A 408 14.96 13.19 13.16
C GLY A 408 16.43 13.40 13.56
N ASP A 409 16.94 12.54 14.45
CA ASP A 409 18.28 12.54 14.97
C ASP A 409 19.12 11.54 14.15
N GLU A 410 19.57 11.98 12.98
CA GLU A 410 20.63 11.33 12.18
C GLU A 410 21.95 11.17 12.98
N SER A 411 22.01 11.65 14.24
CA SER A 411 23.17 11.64 15.13
C SER A 411 23.17 10.60 16.25
N LYS A 412 22.21 9.66 16.33
CA LYS A 412 22.48 8.40 17.04
C LYS A 412 23.24 7.45 16.12
N SER A 413 24.45 7.88 15.77
CA SER A 413 25.53 7.03 15.34
C SER A 413 25.59 5.80 16.26
N GLU A 414 25.84 4.66 15.65
CA GLU A 414 26.25 3.39 16.26
C GLU A 414 27.59 3.54 17.01
N GLU A 415 27.72 4.53 17.89
CA GLU A 415 28.86 4.69 18.76
C GLU A 415 28.47 4.26 20.17
N GLU A 416 29.14 3.18 20.58
CA GLU A 416 29.31 2.65 21.93
C GLU A 416 28.19 1.76 22.49
N ASP A 417 28.20 0.49 22.06
CA ASP A 417 28.47 -0.56 23.05
C ASP A 417 29.26 -1.74 22.45
N THR A 418 30.57 -1.54 22.26
CA THR A 418 31.53 -2.61 21.95
C THR A 418 32.17 -3.22 23.20
N GLN A 419 31.59 -3.04 24.41
CA GLN A 419 32.09 -3.73 25.60
C GLN A 419 30.98 -4.24 26.53
N GLU A 420 30.82 -5.57 26.50
CA GLU A 420 30.03 -6.42 27.41
C GLU A 420 28.52 -6.48 27.20
N ASN A 421 28.05 -6.83 25.99
CA ASN A 421 26.71 -7.42 25.90
C ASN A 421 26.77 -8.93 26.16
N THR A 422 26.52 -9.30 27.42
CA THR A 422 25.92 -10.58 27.77
C THR A 422 24.82 -10.89 26.75
N SER A 423 24.99 -11.94 25.94
CA SER A 423 24.10 -12.38 24.85
C SER A 423 22.62 -12.12 25.16
N ILE A 424 22.05 -11.00 24.66
CA ILE A 424 20.62 -10.70 24.79
C ILE A 424 19.86 -11.90 24.20
N PRO A 425 19.01 -12.59 24.99
CA PRO A 425 18.22 -13.71 24.53
C PRO A 425 17.41 -13.36 23.28
N ARG A 426 17.32 -14.27 22.31
CA ARG A 426 16.65 -14.00 21.03
C ARG A 426 15.19 -13.58 21.19
N ASN A 427 14.50 -14.13 22.19
CA ASN A 427 13.13 -13.80 22.57
C ASN A 427 12.98 -12.44 23.30
N GLN A 428 14.06 -11.72 23.58
CA GLN A 428 14.08 -10.34 24.08
C GLN A 428 14.53 -9.33 23.00
N LYS A 429 15.14 -9.79 21.90
CA LYS A 429 15.58 -8.92 20.80
C LYS A 429 14.38 -8.26 20.09
N GLY A 430 14.64 -7.09 19.51
CA GLY A 430 13.65 -6.31 18.77
C GLY A 430 12.45 -5.87 19.61
N VAL A 431 11.34 -5.56 18.93
CA VAL A 431 10.16 -4.90 19.51
C VAL A 431 8.95 -5.82 19.52
N SER A 432 8.25 -5.94 20.67
CA SER A 432 7.00 -6.72 20.79
C SER A 432 5.81 -5.93 20.24
N LEU A 433 5.22 -6.44 19.16
CA LEU A 433 4.10 -5.77 18.46
C LEU A 433 2.74 -6.36 18.85
N ILE A 434 2.66 -7.69 18.95
CA ILE A 434 1.40 -8.40 19.18
C ILE A 434 1.64 -9.52 20.18
N GLN A 435 0.77 -9.61 21.19
CA GLN A 435 0.84 -10.68 22.18
C GLN A 435 -0.50 -11.41 22.32
N VAL A 436 -0.45 -12.72 22.55
CA VAL A 436 -1.64 -13.58 22.66
C VAL A 436 -1.52 -14.51 23.86
N SER A 437 -2.43 -14.41 24.83
CA SER A 437 -2.43 -15.30 26.01
C SER A 437 -3.07 -16.66 25.74
N GLY A 438 -3.86 -16.80 24.68
CA GLY A 438 -4.53 -18.04 24.31
C GLY A 438 -3.81 -18.81 23.19
N LYS A 439 -4.56 -19.67 22.50
CA LYS A 439 -4.05 -20.43 21.36
C LYS A 439 -3.76 -19.49 20.19
N ALA A 440 -2.53 -19.51 19.73
CA ALA A 440 -2.10 -18.98 18.45
C ALA A 440 -1.10 -19.95 17.80
N ASN A 441 -0.62 -19.58 16.62
CA ASN A 441 0.47 -20.25 15.92
C ASN A 441 1.35 -19.21 15.21
N GLU A 442 2.53 -19.63 14.73
CA GLU A 442 3.52 -18.74 14.09
C GLU A 442 2.98 -17.98 12.86
N ASN A 443 1.94 -18.50 12.21
CA ASN A 443 1.32 -17.89 11.03
C ASN A 443 0.09 -17.03 11.36
N SER A 444 -0.20 -16.77 12.64
CA SER A 444 -1.36 -15.96 13.05
C SER A 444 -1.21 -14.49 12.62
N PHE A 445 0.03 -13.99 12.60
CA PHE A 445 0.40 -12.65 12.18
C PHE A 445 1.63 -12.74 11.27
N LYS A 446 1.61 -12.03 10.13
CA LYS A 446 2.70 -12.03 9.14
C LYS A 446 2.91 -10.64 8.57
N LEU A 447 4.15 -10.26 8.28
CA LEU A 447 4.43 -9.06 7.50
C LEU A 447 3.91 -9.22 6.06
N ALA A 448 3.43 -8.13 5.47
CA ALA A 448 2.82 -8.13 4.13
C ALA A 448 3.66 -8.78 3.03
N HIS A 449 4.98 -8.56 3.06
CA HIS A 449 5.94 -9.15 2.10
C HIS A 449 6.83 -10.22 2.74
N GLY A 450 6.49 -10.70 3.93
CA GLY A 450 7.34 -11.58 4.75
C GLY A 450 8.44 -10.85 5.52
N TYR A 451 8.84 -9.65 5.08
CA TYR A 451 9.78 -8.77 5.75
C TYR A 451 9.34 -7.30 5.68
N THR A 452 10.08 -6.45 6.37
CA THR A 452 10.09 -4.99 6.20
C THR A 452 11.53 -4.46 6.27
N THR A 453 11.74 -3.22 5.86
CA THR A 453 13.00 -2.49 5.94
C THR A 453 12.86 -1.32 6.90
N LEU A 454 13.96 -0.95 7.54
CA LEU A 454 13.97 0.14 8.52
C LEU A 454 14.96 1.24 8.10
N ASN A 455 14.70 2.50 8.52
CA ASN A 455 15.60 3.64 8.37
C ASN A 455 16.12 3.92 6.95
N ASN A 456 15.35 3.60 5.91
CA ASN A 456 15.80 3.70 4.50
C ASN A 456 17.09 2.87 4.24
N THR A 457 17.24 1.75 4.92
CA THR A 457 18.32 0.78 4.73
C THR A 457 17.81 -0.50 4.07
N PRO A 458 18.67 -1.30 3.43
CA PRO A 458 18.26 -2.51 2.70
C PRO A 458 18.22 -3.75 3.60
N TYR A 459 18.28 -3.60 4.92
CA TYR A 459 18.31 -4.72 5.86
C TYR A 459 16.93 -5.27 6.12
N LYS A 460 16.87 -6.61 6.23
CA LYS A 460 15.64 -7.37 6.37
C LYS A 460 15.26 -7.46 7.84
N TYR A 461 14.02 -7.09 8.14
CA TYR A 461 13.40 -7.27 9.45
C TYR A 461 12.19 -8.19 9.32
N MET A 462 12.09 -9.15 10.22
CA MET A 462 11.11 -10.23 10.20
C MET A 462 10.22 -10.15 11.45
N LEU A 463 9.00 -10.68 11.34
CA LEU A 463 8.11 -10.86 12.48
C LEU A 463 8.26 -12.28 13.02
N TYR A 464 9.01 -12.42 14.10
CA TYR A 464 9.25 -13.69 14.77
C TYR A 464 8.20 -13.94 15.84
N ALA A 465 7.60 -15.14 15.80
CA ALA A 465 6.70 -15.60 16.84
C ALA A 465 7.48 -16.41 17.87
N TYR A 466 7.32 -16.11 19.15
CA TYR A 466 7.81 -16.88 20.29
C TYR A 466 6.63 -17.40 21.08
N GLY A 467 6.72 -18.63 21.59
CA GLY A 467 5.66 -19.26 22.36
C GLY A 467 5.97 -20.72 22.61
N LYS A 468 5.22 -21.37 23.52
CA LYS A 468 5.50 -22.73 24.00
C LYS A 468 5.74 -23.79 22.92
N ASN A 469 5.08 -23.65 21.76
CA ASN A 469 5.19 -24.57 20.63
C ASN A 469 5.82 -23.91 19.38
N SER A 470 6.48 -22.77 19.53
CA SER A 470 7.18 -22.12 18.42
C SER A 470 8.52 -22.80 18.13
N SER A 471 8.87 -22.86 16.84
CA SER A 471 10.20 -23.19 16.34
C SER A 471 11.29 -22.21 16.79
N ASN A 472 10.93 -20.98 17.17
CA ASN A 472 11.87 -19.96 17.66
C ASN A 472 12.11 -20.01 19.18
N GLY A 473 11.39 -20.87 19.90
CA GLY A 473 11.46 -21.01 21.35
C GLY A 473 10.35 -20.28 22.10
N VAL A 474 10.43 -20.32 23.43
CA VAL A 474 9.42 -19.76 24.34
C VAL A 474 9.49 -18.23 24.39
N ALA A 475 8.35 -17.59 24.62
CA ALA A 475 8.30 -16.15 24.89
C ALA A 475 8.97 -15.84 26.23
N ASP A 476 9.46 -14.62 26.38
CA ASP A 476 10.14 -14.17 27.59
C ASP A 476 9.15 -13.60 28.61
N ALA A 477 9.16 -14.11 29.84
CA ALA A 477 8.21 -13.69 30.87
C ALA A 477 8.36 -12.21 31.27
N ASP A 478 9.56 -11.63 31.20
CA ASP A 478 9.81 -10.22 31.53
C ASP A 478 9.29 -9.28 30.43
N GLN A 479 8.89 -9.83 29.28
CA GLN A 479 8.28 -9.10 28.17
C GLN A 479 6.74 -9.21 28.13
N ASN A 480 6.13 -9.93 29.09
CA ASN A 480 4.71 -10.26 29.03
C ASN A 480 3.79 -9.10 29.44
N LEU A 481 2.79 -8.78 28.60
CA LEU A 481 1.70 -7.85 28.86
C LEU A 481 0.31 -8.53 28.90
N VAL A 482 0.24 -9.84 28.63
CA VAL A 482 -1.00 -10.62 28.52
C VAL A 482 -1.04 -11.82 29.47
N GLY A 483 -2.14 -11.95 30.23
CA GLY A 483 -2.32 -13.05 31.18
C GLY A 483 -1.35 -13.06 32.37
N GLU A 484 -1.46 -14.10 33.21
CA GLU A 484 -0.52 -14.38 34.30
C GLU A 484 0.36 -15.57 33.92
N GLY A 485 1.68 -15.47 34.12
CA GLY A 485 2.65 -16.54 33.86
C GLY A 485 3.48 -16.34 32.58
N ASP A 486 4.08 -17.44 32.11
CA ASP A 486 5.05 -17.52 31.01
C ASP A 486 4.50 -18.19 29.74
N ASP A 487 3.23 -18.61 29.74
CA ASP A 487 2.59 -19.30 28.60
C ASP A 487 1.77 -18.32 27.75
N PHE A 488 2.45 -17.62 26.84
CA PHE A 488 1.86 -16.71 25.87
C PHE A 488 2.64 -16.72 24.55
N TRP A 489 2.06 -16.12 23.52
CA TRP A 489 2.73 -15.85 22.25
C TRP A 489 3.16 -14.39 22.17
N ASP A 490 4.40 -14.16 21.74
CA ASP A 490 4.95 -12.83 21.47
C ASP A 490 5.42 -12.76 20.02
N PHE A 491 4.81 -11.88 19.23
CA PHE A 491 5.18 -11.60 17.85
C PHE A 491 6.04 -10.35 17.82
N ARG A 492 7.34 -10.54 17.64
CA ARG A 492 8.38 -9.51 17.73
C ARG A 492 8.95 -9.16 16.38
N LEU A 493 9.06 -7.88 16.07
CA LEU A 493 9.82 -7.39 14.94
C LEU A 493 11.31 -7.47 15.28
N GLN A 494 12.10 -8.21 14.50
CA GLN A 494 13.54 -8.37 14.74
C GLN A 494 14.34 -8.31 13.45
N GLU A 495 15.63 -8.00 13.58
CA GLU A 495 16.62 -8.11 12.52
C GLU A 495 16.76 -9.57 12.05
N GLU A 496 16.91 -9.74 10.75
CA GLU A 496 17.31 -11.01 10.15
C GLU A 496 18.83 -11.06 9.95
N TYR A 497 19.42 -12.22 10.16
CA TYR A 497 20.86 -12.43 9.99
C TYR A 497 21.14 -13.57 9.01
N ILE A 498 22.12 -13.38 8.12
CA ILE A 498 22.60 -14.46 7.24
C ILE A 498 23.22 -15.58 8.09
N ASP A 499 23.99 -15.17 9.09
CA ASP A 499 24.51 -16.05 10.14
C ASP A 499 24.48 -15.30 11.48
N PRO A 500 23.64 -15.74 12.44
CA PRO A 500 23.55 -15.12 13.75
C PRO A 500 24.86 -15.10 14.55
N HIS A 501 25.82 -15.98 14.25
CA HIS A 501 27.10 -16.03 14.98
C HIS A 501 28.09 -14.95 14.53
N SER A 502 28.08 -14.63 13.24
CA SER A 502 28.93 -13.57 12.67
C SER A 502 28.30 -12.18 12.73
N GLY A 503 27.01 -12.07 13.07
CA GLY A 503 26.31 -10.80 13.21
C GLY A 503 26.04 -10.09 11.89
N VAL A 504 26.17 -10.78 10.76
CA VAL A 504 25.92 -10.20 9.43
C VAL A 504 24.42 -10.17 9.15
N GLN A 505 23.85 -8.97 9.10
CA GLN A 505 22.43 -8.77 8.81
C GLN A 505 22.08 -9.22 7.39
N ALA A 506 20.91 -9.82 7.22
CA ALA A 506 20.41 -10.21 5.92
C ALA A 506 19.86 -8.99 5.15
N LEU A 507 20.08 -8.99 3.85
CA LEU A 507 19.59 -7.95 2.95
C LEU A 507 18.26 -8.36 2.33
N VAL A 508 17.48 -7.38 1.90
CA VAL A 508 16.33 -7.63 1.03
C VAL A 508 16.79 -8.20 -0.32
N PRO A 509 15.99 -9.09 -0.96
CA PRO A 509 16.49 -9.89 -2.08
C PRO A 509 16.95 -9.06 -3.30
N GLN A 510 16.30 -7.93 -3.56
CA GLN A 510 16.62 -7.06 -4.69
C GLN A 510 17.99 -6.37 -4.56
N THR A 511 18.56 -6.31 -3.36
CA THR A 511 19.89 -5.75 -3.12
C THR A 511 20.96 -6.50 -3.90
N ALA A 512 20.85 -7.82 -4.02
CA ALA A 512 21.76 -8.61 -4.84
C ALA A 512 21.69 -8.24 -6.33
N SER A 513 20.50 -7.86 -6.83
CA SER A 513 20.33 -7.39 -8.20
C SER A 513 21.05 -6.06 -8.43
N TYR A 514 20.97 -5.11 -7.49
CA TYR A 514 21.70 -3.83 -7.57
C TYR A 514 23.21 -4.02 -7.57
N LEU A 515 23.73 -4.97 -6.78
CA LEU A 515 25.17 -5.27 -6.71
C LEU A 515 25.71 -5.88 -8.01
N VAL A 516 24.92 -6.73 -8.67
CA VAL A 516 25.28 -7.40 -9.93
C VAL A 516 25.10 -6.47 -11.15
N LEU A 517 24.17 -5.53 -11.07
CA LEU A 517 23.70 -4.70 -12.18
C LEU A 517 24.83 -4.08 -13.02
N PRO A 518 25.84 -3.38 -12.46
CA PRO A 518 26.91 -2.79 -13.27
C PRO A 518 27.66 -3.83 -14.12
N ASN A 519 27.97 -5.00 -13.55
CA ASN A 519 28.68 -6.07 -14.25
C ASN A 519 27.83 -6.71 -15.34
N ALA A 520 26.51 -6.80 -15.14
CA ALA A 520 25.58 -7.24 -16.17
C ALA A 520 25.53 -6.27 -17.36
N LEU A 521 25.47 -4.95 -17.11
CA LEU A 521 25.46 -3.93 -18.17
C LEU A 521 26.77 -3.89 -18.95
N PHE A 522 27.89 -3.95 -18.23
CA PHE A 522 29.21 -4.04 -18.84
C PHE A 522 29.35 -5.28 -19.72
N SER A 523 28.91 -6.43 -19.24
CA SER A 523 28.93 -7.68 -20.01
C SER A 523 28.15 -7.55 -21.32
N ALA A 524 26.94 -6.94 -21.30
CA ALA A 524 26.18 -6.68 -22.51
C ALA A 524 26.92 -5.77 -23.51
N GLY A 525 27.65 -4.77 -23.04
CA GLY A 525 28.48 -3.93 -23.91
C GLY A 525 29.73 -4.64 -24.46
N ILE A 526 30.33 -5.56 -23.70
CA ILE A 526 31.41 -6.43 -24.21
C ILE A 526 30.87 -7.32 -25.34
N THR A 527 29.67 -7.88 -25.17
CA THR A 527 29.02 -8.69 -26.21
C THR A 527 28.77 -7.89 -27.49
N ASP A 528 28.20 -6.68 -27.37
CA ASP A 528 27.97 -5.79 -28.52
C ASP A 528 29.28 -5.54 -29.29
N MET A 529 30.34 -5.17 -28.57
CA MET A 529 31.63 -4.83 -29.14
C MET A 529 32.30 -6.04 -29.81
N ASN A 530 32.19 -7.22 -29.22
CA ASN A 530 32.70 -8.46 -29.81
C ASN A 530 31.99 -8.82 -31.13
N ASN A 531 30.67 -8.65 -31.21
CA ASN A 531 29.93 -8.85 -32.45
C ASN A 531 30.33 -7.81 -33.51
N GLN A 532 30.43 -6.53 -33.12
CA GLN A 532 30.82 -5.43 -34.01
C GLN A 532 32.24 -5.62 -34.59
N ASN A 533 33.20 -6.08 -33.77
CA ASN A 533 34.54 -6.43 -34.24
C ASN A 533 34.55 -7.63 -35.18
N THR A 534 33.73 -8.65 -34.90
CA THR A 534 33.58 -9.82 -35.78
C THR A 534 33.04 -9.40 -37.14
N PHE A 535 32.09 -8.47 -37.19
CA PHE A 535 31.60 -7.87 -38.42
C PHE A 535 32.72 -7.19 -39.24
N LEU A 536 33.53 -6.33 -38.62
CA LEU A 536 34.62 -5.63 -39.30
C LEU A 536 35.69 -6.63 -39.80
N SER A 537 35.97 -7.67 -39.02
CA SER A 537 36.89 -8.75 -39.37
C SER A 537 36.42 -9.59 -40.55
N ASN A 538 35.15 -9.97 -40.61
CA ASN A 538 34.61 -10.74 -41.73
C ASN A 538 34.56 -9.93 -43.03
N ARG A 539 34.60 -8.59 -42.96
CA ARG A 539 34.75 -7.77 -44.17
C ARG A 539 36.10 -7.99 -44.85
N ARG A 540 37.17 -8.13 -44.08
CA ARG A 540 38.55 -8.26 -44.57
C ARG A 540 38.84 -9.60 -45.25
N SER A 541 37.99 -10.61 -45.02
CA SER A 541 38.12 -11.95 -45.61
C SER A 541 37.61 -12.06 -47.06
N VAL A 542 37.14 -10.96 -47.68
CA VAL A 542 36.67 -10.96 -49.07
C VAL A 542 37.84 -10.78 -50.06
N PRO A 543 37.97 -11.60 -51.12
CA PRO A 543 39.05 -11.45 -52.09
C PRO A 543 39.01 -10.13 -52.89
N LEU A 544 40.18 -9.51 -53.07
CA LEU A 544 40.39 -8.22 -53.75
C LEU A 544 39.83 -8.13 -55.18
N TYR A 545 39.74 -9.25 -55.91
CA TYR A 545 39.23 -9.29 -57.29
C TYR A 545 37.71 -9.14 -57.41
N MET A 546 36.99 -8.92 -56.30
CA MET A 546 35.53 -8.69 -56.28
C MET A 546 35.12 -7.32 -55.73
N ILE A 547 36.07 -6.42 -55.47
CA ILE A 547 35.79 -5.05 -55.01
C ILE A 547 35.57 -4.17 -56.26
N GLU A 548 34.32 -4.06 -56.73
CA GLU A 548 33.90 -2.95 -57.60
C GLU A 548 33.45 -1.76 -56.73
N ASP A 549 33.79 -0.56 -57.20
CA ASP A 549 33.65 0.72 -56.51
C ASP A 549 32.20 1.07 -56.09
N LYS A 550 32.08 1.69 -54.90
CA LYS A 550 30.93 2.48 -54.41
C LYS A 550 29.58 1.78 -54.25
N LYS A 551 29.52 0.66 -53.55
CA LYS A 551 28.24 0.02 -53.17
C LYS A 551 27.97 0.16 -51.68
N ASN A 552 26.76 0.64 -51.34
CA ASN A 552 26.26 0.68 -49.96
C ASN A 552 26.23 -0.76 -49.40
N ILE A 553 26.65 -0.94 -48.15
CA ILE A 553 26.65 -2.24 -47.48
C ILE A 553 25.61 -2.21 -46.38
N PHE A 554 24.66 -3.14 -46.42
CA PHE A 554 23.71 -3.39 -45.35
C PHE A 554 24.10 -4.64 -44.57
N LEU A 555 23.97 -4.57 -43.24
CA LEU A 555 24.25 -5.66 -42.32
C LEU A 555 23.01 -5.92 -41.46
N ILE A 556 22.72 -7.19 -41.21
CA ILE A 556 21.87 -7.61 -40.11
C ILE A 556 22.53 -8.77 -39.37
N SER A 557 22.54 -8.73 -38.04
CA SER A 557 23.07 -9.81 -37.21
C SER A 557 22.23 -10.00 -35.96
N SER A 558 22.17 -11.25 -35.48
CA SER A 558 21.60 -11.63 -34.21
C SER A 558 22.68 -12.33 -33.39
N TYR A 559 22.77 -12.02 -32.11
CA TYR A 559 23.76 -12.62 -31.22
C TYR A 559 23.24 -12.72 -29.80
N SER A 560 23.82 -13.63 -29.03
CA SER A 560 23.45 -13.86 -27.65
C SER A 560 24.62 -14.39 -26.81
N ASP A 561 24.64 -13.99 -25.55
CA ASP A 561 25.56 -14.46 -24.52
C ASP A 561 24.76 -15.09 -23.37
N SER A 562 25.16 -16.29 -22.95
CA SER A 562 24.69 -16.95 -21.72
C SER A 562 25.88 -17.09 -20.78
N LEU A 563 25.93 -16.24 -19.77
CA LEU A 563 27.07 -16.04 -18.89
C LEU A 563 26.72 -16.34 -17.43
N THR A 564 27.75 -16.65 -16.66
CA THR A 564 27.70 -16.71 -15.20
C THR A 564 28.73 -15.74 -14.66
N LEU A 565 28.28 -14.82 -13.81
CA LEU A 565 29.13 -13.95 -13.01
C LEU A 565 29.42 -14.63 -11.67
N SER A 566 30.67 -14.56 -11.22
CA SER A 566 31.09 -15.02 -9.89
C SER A 566 31.72 -13.87 -9.12
N SER A 567 31.47 -13.83 -7.82
CA SER A 567 32.03 -12.88 -6.87
C SER A 567 33.34 -13.38 -6.26
N ASN A 568 34.23 -12.46 -5.88
CA ASN A 568 35.42 -12.78 -5.07
C ASN A 568 35.07 -12.87 -3.57
N ARG A 569 34.00 -12.19 -3.16
CA ARG A 569 33.46 -12.12 -1.82
C ARG A 569 32.54 -13.30 -1.53
N SER A 570 32.32 -13.57 -0.25
CA SER A 570 31.35 -14.54 0.23
C SER A 570 29.98 -13.88 0.47
N ALA A 571 28.94 -14.68 0.72
CA ALA A 571 27.62 -14.14 1.09
C ALA A 571 27.66 -13.30 2.38
N LEU A 572 28.57 -13.63 3.31
CA LEU A 572 28.79 -12.85 4.55
C LEU A 572 29.48 -11.49 4.31
N GLU A 573 30.07 -11.31 3.13
CA GLU A 573 30.66 -10.04 2.68
C GLU A 573 29.79 -9.38 1.60
N TYR A 574 28.50 -9.77 1.53
CA TYR A 574 27.52 -9.32 0.53
C TYR A 574 27.99 -9.51 -0.93
N GLY A 575 28.77 -10.56 -1.18
CA GLY A 575 29.25 -10.96 -2.49
C GLY A 575 28.27 -11.88 -3.22
N TYR A 576 27.72 -11.41 -4.34
CA TYR A 576 26.75 -12.18 -5.13
C TYR A 576 27.24 -12.48 -6.54
N GLY A 577 27.06 -13.73 -6.95
CA GLY A 577 27.15 -14.13 -8.36
C GLY A 577 25.83 -13.92 -9.09
N ALA A 578 25.80 -14.19 -10.40
CA ALA A 578 24.55 -14.15 -11.17
C ALA A 578 24.59 -15.05 -12.41
N GLY A 579 23.43 -15.57 -12.79
CA GLY A 579 23.18 -16.00 -14.16
C GLY A 579 22.81 -14.80 -15.02
N MET A 580 23.42 -14.63 -16.19
CA MET A 580 23.16 -13.51 -17.09
C MET A 580 22.88 -14.03 -18.49
N TYR A 581 21.89 -13.44 -19.15
CA TYR A 581 21.57 -13.71 -20.55
C TYR A 581 21.33 -12.40 -21.28
N TYR A 582 22.04 -12.20 -22.38
CA TYR A 582 21.87 -11.05 -23.26
C TYR A 582 21.63 -11.54 -24.68
N ALA A 583 20.61 -11.01 -25.36
CA ALA A 583 20.36 -11.28 -26.77
C ALA A 583 20.08 -9.97 -27.50
N ALA A 584 20.63 -9.81 -28.70
CA ALA A 584 20.47 -8.58 -29.45
C ALA A 584 20.31 -8.80 -30.95
N LEU A 585 19.56 -7.90 -31.57
CA LEU A 585 19.45 -7.69 -33.01
C LEU A 585 20.19 -6.40 -33.37
N GLN A 586 21.04 -6.48 -34.38
CA GLN A 586 21.81 -5.33 -34.87
C GLN A 586 21.61 -5.18 -36.37
N ALA A 587 21.39 -3.94 -36.80
CA ALA A 587 21.32 -3.56 -38.21
C ALA A 587 22.34 -2.45 -38.49
N GLY A 588 22.97 -2.51 -39.65
CA GLY A 588 24.11 -1.67 -39.97
C GLY A 588 24.12 -1.16 -41.39
N LEU A 589 24.67 0.04 -41.57
CA LEU A 589 24.88 0.68 -42.87
C LEU A 589 26.32 1.21 -42.96
N ALA A 590 27.01 0.86 -44.04
CA ALA A 590 28.23 1.57 -44.44
C ALA A 590 27.85 2.87 -45.16
N LEU A 591 28.42 3.99 -44.71
CA LEU A 591 28.11 5.33 -45.22
C LEU A 591 29.07 5.77 -46.32
N THR A 592 30.37 5.70 -46.05
CA THR A 592 31.38 6.19 -46.99
C THR A 592 32.70 5.44 -46.86
N THR A 593 33.42 5.36 -47.97
CA THR A 593 34.77 4.82 -48.06
C THR A 593 35.68 5.93 -48.56
N LEU A 594 36.73 6.25 -47.79
CA LEU A 594 37.76 7.21 -48.13
C LEU A 594 39.02 6.47 -48.56
N GLU A 595 39.53 6.80 -49.75
CA GLU A 595 40.75 6.22 -50.30
C GLU A 595 41.89 7.24 -50.27
N HIS A 596 43.04 6.81 -49.78
CA HIS A 596 44.30 7.55 -49.75
C HIS A 596 45.42 6.68 -50.33
N LYS A 597 46.55 7.30 -50.70
CA LYS A 597 47.65 6.62 -51.41
C LYS A 597 48.10 5.30 -50.76
N ASN A 598 48.04 5.19 -49.43
CA ASN A 598 48.52 4.04 -48.67
C ASN A 598 47.45 3.39 -47.75
N SER A 599 46.18 3.82 -47.83
CA SER A 599 45.14 3.36 -46.92
C SER A 599 43.72 3.54 -47.45
N THR A 600 42.81 2.67 -47.02
CA THR A 600 41.37 2.77 -47.27
C THR A 600 40.62 2.78 -45.94
N THR A 601 39.77 3.78 -45.71
CA THR A 601 38.97 3.92 -44.47
C THR A 601 37.48 3.84 -44.76
N LEU A 602 36.78 2.95 -44.06
CA LEU A 602 35.32 2.81 -44.10
C LEU A 602 34.69 3.44 -42.88
N PHE A 603 33.63 4.22 -43.06
CA PHE A 603 32.78 4.72 -41.97
C PHE A 603 31.36 4.19 -42.09
N GLY A 604 30.73 3.90 -40.95
CA GLY A 604 29.34 3.50 -40.91
C GLY A 604 28.68 3.61 -39.54
N LEU A 605 27.40 3.25 -39.50
CA LEU A 605 26.57 3.27 -38.30
C LEU A 605 25.92 1.90 -38.09
N LEU A 606 25.73 1.53 -36.82
CA LEU A 606 25.01 0.34 -36.38
C LEU A 606 23.96 0.74 -35.35
N GLY A 607 22.72 0.30 -35.54
CA GLY A 607 21.66 0.35 -34.52
C GLY A 607 21.50 -1.02 -33.89
N THR A 608 21.41 -1.08 -32.56
CA THR A 608 21.24 -2.33 -31.81
C THR A 608 20.05 -2.23 -30.87
N TYR A 609 19.23 -3.28 -30.85
CA TYR A 609 18.22 -3.52 -29.83
C TYR A 609 18.55 -4.83 -29.13
N GLY A 610 18.65 -4.82 -27.81
CA GLY A 610 18.94 -6.02 -27.03
C GLY A 610 18.10 -6.14 -25.76
N GLU A 611 17.89 -7.38 -25.33
CA GLU A 611 17.29 -7.72 -24.04
C GLU A 611 18.37 -8.35 -23.17
N LEU A 612 18.65 -7.70 -22.03
CA LEU A 612 19.51 -8.19 -20.97
C LEU A 612 18.63 -8.72 -19.85
N SER A 613 19.01 -9.87 -19.30
CA SER A 613 18.39 -10.40 -18.10
C SER A 613 19.43 -11.01 -17.18
N PHE A 614 19.20 -10.89 -15.88
CA PHE A 614 20.10 -11.44 -14.88
C PHE A 614 19.32 -11.87 -13.64
N THR A 615 19.81 -12.93 -13.00
CA THR A 615 19.25 -13.49 -11.77
C THR A 615 20.41 -13.69 -10.79
N PRO A 616 20.41 -13.00 -9.64
CA PRO A 616 21.39 -13.24 -8.59
C PRO A 616 21.44 -14.70 -8.16
N LYS A 617 22.62 -15.13 -7.70
CA LYS A 617 22.83 -16.45 -7.08
C LYS A 617 23.05 -16.28 -5.59
N ASP A 618 22.76 -17.33 -4.84
CA ASP A 618 23.01 -17.40 -3.39
C ASP A 618 22.28 -16.27 -2.62
N MET A 619 21.14 -15.83 -3.16
CA MET A 619 20.20 -14.89 -2.53
C MET A 619 18.80 -15.52 -2.55
N GLU A 620 18.28 -15.82 -1.38
CA GLU A 620 16.91 -16.31 -1.21
C GLU A 620 15.91 -15.28 -1.74
N ASP A 621 14.80 -15.76 -2.30
CA ASP A 621 13.73 -14.93 -2.86
C ASP A 621 14.16 -13.95 -3.97
N SER A 622 15.36 -14.09 -4.54
CA SER A 622 15.77 -13.34 -5.72
C SER A 622 15.04 -13.83 -6.98
N ASP A 623 14.79 -12.90 -7.91
CA ASP A 623 14.12 -13.21 -9.18
C ASP A 623 14.84 -12.57 -10.38
N LYS A 624 14.44 -12.96 -11.59
CA LYS A 624 15.02 -12.54 -12.86
C LYS A 624 14.62 -11.11 -13.23
N SER A 625 15.58 -10.21 -13.14
CA SER A 625 15.46 -8.84 -13.62
C SER A 625 15.68 -8.77 -15.14
N LYS A 626 14.95 -7.88 -15.85
CA LYS A 626 15.02 -7.71 -17.30
C LYS A 626 15.15 -6.24 -17.70
N LEU A 627 16.08 -5.96 -18.60
CA LEU A 627 16.37 -4.62 -19.12
C LEU A 627 16.44 -4.66 -20.65
N ASN A 628 15.78 -3.72 -21.30
CA ASN A 628 15.88 -3.50 -22.74
C ASN A 628 16.91 -2.42 -23.00
N LYS A 629 17.79 -2.65 -23.98
CA LYS A 629 18.86 -1.75 -24.39
C LYS A 629 18.66 -1.34 -25.83
N TRP A 630 18.73 -0.04 -26.07
CA TRP A 630 18.84 0.56 -27.39
C TRP A 630 20.20 1.24 -27.52
N SER A 631 20.92 1.01 -28.60
CA SER A 631 22.19 1.71 -28.84
C SER A 631 22.41 2.09 -30.29
N LEU A 632 23.19 3.16 -30.48
CA LEU A 632 23.71 3.62 -31.76
C LEU A 632 25.24 3.62 -31.69
N THR A 633 25.87 2.94 -32.64
CA THR A 633 27.33 2.84 -32.73
C THR A 633 27.81 3.43 -34.05
N ALA A 634 28.78 4.35 -33.97
CA ALA A 634 29.58 4.76 -35.11
C ALA A 634 30.86 3.94 -35.17
N TYR A 635 31.26 3.53 -36.38
CA TYR A 635 32.48 2.77 -36.58
C TYR A 635 33.34 3.35 -37.71
N GLY A 636 34.65 3.19 -37.55
CA GLY A 636 35.66 3.50 -38.55
C GLY A 636 36.63 2.32 -38.71
N SER A 637 36.88 1.85 -39.92
CA SER A 637 37.80 0.74 -40.21
C SER A 637 38.79 1.13 -41.29
N THR A 638 40.06 1.30 -40.90
CA THR A 638 41.16 1.71 -41.78
C THR A 638 42.07 0.53 -42.08
N GLN A 639 42.35 0.27 -43.35
CA GLN A 639 43.26 -0.76 -43.81
C GLN A 639 44.43 -0.14 -44.56
N TYR A 640 45.66 -0.51 -44.20
CA TYR A 640 46.89 -0.06 -44.85
C TYR A 640 47.39 -1.08 -45.87
N ASN A 641 48.09 -0.61 -46.90
CA ASN A 641 48.61 -1.46 -47.98
C ASN A 641 49.59 -2.56 -47.49
N ASN A 642 50.19 -2.40 -46.32
CA ASN A 642 51.09 -3.38 -45.70
C ASN A 642 50.35 -4.49 -44.91
N GLY A 643 49.01 -4.50 -44.96
CA GLY A 643 48.14 -5.48 -44.29
C GLY A 643 47.74 -5.12 -42.86
N ILE A 644 48.27 -4.05 -42.27
CA ILE A 644 47.85 -3.58 -40.94
C ILE A 644 46.45 -2.97 -41.05
N TYR A 645 45.60 -3.21 -40.06
CA TYR A 645 44.31 -2.53 -39.93
C TYR A 645 44.14 -1.87 -38.56
N LEU A 646 43.31 -0.84 -38.53
CA LEU A 646 42.85 -0.15 -37.33
C LEU A 646 41.33 0.01 -37.39
N ASP A 647 40.62 -0.62 -36.46
CA ASP A 647 39.19 -0.47 -36.26
C ASP A 647 38.91 0.40 -35.03
N THR A 648 37.87 1.22 -35.12
CA THR A 648 37.44 2.14 -34.06
C THR A 648 35.92 2.09 -33.93
N LEU A 649 35.42 2.05 -32.69
CA LEU A 649 33.99 1.99 -32.37
C LEU A 649 33.66 3.03 -31.30
N LEU A 650 32.59 3.79 -31.50
CA LEU A 650 32.00 4.69 -30.49
C LEU A 650 30.49 4.39 -30.40
N SER A 651 30.04 3.90 -29.24
CA SER A 651 28.67 3.48 -28.99
C SER A 651 28.05 4.25 -27.84
N TYR A 652 26.82 4.71 -28.03
CA TYR A 652 25.98 5.28 -26.97
C TYR A 652 24.68 4.49 -26.89
N GLY A 653 24.31 4.06 -25.69
CA GLY A 653 23.09 3.28 -25.45
C GLY A 653 22.33 3.72 -24.21
N ILE A 654 21.03 3.42 -24.22
CA ILE A 654 20.08 3.69 -23.15
C ILE A 654 19.39 2.38 -22.77
N LEU A 655 19.26 2.14 -21.47
CA LEU A 655 18.67 0.93 -20.90
C LEU A 655 17.49 1.27 -20.01
N ASN A 656 16.41 0.50 -20.16
CA ASN A 656 15.17 0.65 -19.41
C ASN A 656 14.65 -0.73 -18.96
N GLY A 657 14.07 -0.81 -17.77
CA GLY A 657 13.40 -2.02 -17.30
C GLY A 657 13.14 -2.00 -15.80
N TYR A 658 13.10 -3.18 -15.19
CA TYR A 658 12.76 -3.33 -13.77
C TYR A 658 13.74 -4.25 -13.06
N ILE A 659 14.05 -3.91 -11.82
CA ILE A 659 14.59 -4.84 -10.83
C ILE A 659 13.43 -5.58 -10.19
N THR A 660 13.62 -6.88 -9.99
CA THR A 660 12.58 -7.76 -9.44
C THR A 660 13.08 -8.66 -8.32
N ASN A 661 12.14 -9.09 -7.47
CA ASN A 661 12.30 -10.19 -6.52
C ASN A 661 11.05 -11.10 -6.52
N ALA A 662 11.14 -12.28 -5.91
CA ALA A 662 10.08 -13.28 -5.93
C ALA A 662 8.89 -12.94 -5.02
N LEU A 663 9.08 -12.05 -4.04
CA LEU A 663 8.09 -11.72 -3.00
C LEU A 663 7.16 -10.57 -3.42
N ILE A 664 7.72 -9.52 -4.01
CA ILE A 664 7.04 -8.26 -4.36
C ILE A 664 6.82 -8.16 -5.89
N GLY A 665 7.69 -8.77 -6.69
CA GLY A 665 7.72 -8.56 -8.14
C GLY A 665 8.60 -7.36 -8.50
N ASN A 666 8.05 -6.32 -9.13
CA ASN A 666 8.83 -5.15 -9.55
C ASN A 666 9.15 -4.24 -8.35
N THR A 667 10.40 -4.20 -7.92
CA THR A 667 10.86 -3.41 -6.76
C THR A 667 11.36 -2.02 -7.13
N ALA A 668 11.98 -1.89 -8.31
CA ALA A 668 12.42 -0.60 -8.82
C ALA A 668 12.39 -0.53 -10.33
N LYS A 669 12.16 0.68 -10.84
CA LYS A 669 12.22 0.99 -12.27
C LYS A 669 13.57 1.60 -12.60
N LEU A 670 14.24 1.04 -13.61
CA LEU A 670 15.38 1.69 -14.27
C LEU A 670 14.86 2.40 -15.51
N ASP A 671 14.99 3.72 -15.53
CA ASP A 671 14.56 4.55 -16.65
C ASP A 671 15.72 5.46 -17.06
N GLY A 672 16.27 5.22 -18.24
CA GLY A 672 17.28 6.08 -18.84
C GLY A 672 18.71 5.83 -18.40
N THR A 673 19.06 4.64 -17.87
CA THR A 673 20.46 4.29 -17.60
C THR A 673 21.28 4.33 -18.89
N LYS A 674 22.43 5.01 -18.87
CA LYS A 674 23.23 5.24 -20.08
C LYS A 674 24.50 4.40 -20.06
N ILE A 675 24.89 3.90 -21.23
CA ILE A 675 26.18 3.26 -21.46
C ILE A 675 26.90 3.94 -22.62
N LEU A 676 28.12 4.40 -22.37
CA LEU A 676 29.06 4.84 -23.40
C LEU A 676 30.12 3.75 -23.57
N SER A 677 30.50 3.44 -24.80
CA SER A 677 31.57 2.48 -25.07
C SER A 677 32.44 2.97 -26.22
N LEU A 678 33.75 2.92 -26.03
CA LEU A 678 34.77 3.29 -26.99
C LEU A 678 35.72 2.11 -27.17
N SER A 679 36.13 1.79 -28.39
CA SER A 679 37.22 0.84 -28.59
C SER A 679 38.05 1.09 -29.82
N ALA A 680 39.29 0.61 -29.77
CA ALA A 680 40.22 0.58 -30.88
C ALA A 680 40.89 -0.80 -30.96
N THR A 681 40.88 -1.39 -32.15
CA THR A 681 41.46 -2.71 -32.43
C THR A 681 42.49 -2.59 -33.53
N ILE A 682 43.69 -3.12 -33.31
CA ILE A 682 44.77 -3.21 -34.30
C ILE A 682 45.12 -4.67 -34.57
N GLY A 683 45.35 -5.00 -35.84
CA GLY A 683 45.76 -6.34 -36.23
C GLY A 683 46.45 -6.39 -37.58
N LYS A 684 46.99 -7.55 -37.92
CA LYS A 684 47.68 -7.77 -39.20
C LYS A 684 47.57 -9.24 -39.63
N PRO A 685 46.91 -9.56 -40.76
CA PRO A 685 46.94 -10.90 -41.32
C PRO A 685 48.36 -11.26 -41.81
N LEU A 686 48.86 -12.42 -41.39
CA LEU A 686 50.14 -12.99 -41.78
C LEU A 686 49.87 -14.31 -42.52
N GLN A 687 50.27 -14.38 -43.79
CA GLN A 687 50.17 -15.63 -44.55
C GLN A 687 51.11 -16.66 -43.93
N THR A 688 50.63 -17.90 -43.78
CA THR A 688 51.47 -19.02 -43.35
C THR A 688 52.13 -19.68 -44.55
N GLY A 689 53.08 -20.60 -44.31
CA GLY A 689 53.64 -21.44 -45.39
C GLY A 689 52.65 -22.47 -45.94
N VAL A 690 51.44 -22.58 -45.37
CA VAL A 690 50.38 -23.48 -45.83
C VAL A 690 49.41 -22.71 -46.71
N GLU A 691 49.08 -23.28 -47.87
CA GLU A 691 48.21 -22.63 -48.86
C GLU A 691 46.86 -22.20 -48.25
N ASN A 692 46.46 -20.94 -48.49
CA ASN A 692 45.21 -20.33 -48.04
C ASN A 692 44.97 -20.37 -46.51
N LEU A 693 46.04 -20.49 -45.72
CA LEU A 693 45.99 -20.42 -44.26
C LEU A 693 46.73 -19.17 -43.78
N ALA A 694 46.05 -18.32 -43.01
CA ALA A 694 46.59 -17.09 -42.46
C ALA A 694 46.41 -17.02 -40.94
N PHE A 695 47.39 -16.44 -40.25
CA PHE A 695 47.31 -16.11 -38.83
C PHE A 695 47.17 -14.60 -38.67
N GLU A 696 46.17 -14.14 -37.94
CA GLU A 696 45.88 -12.73 -37.71
C GLU A 696 46.01 -12.42 -36.21
N PRO A 697 47.20 -12.01 -35.72
CA PRO A 697 47.33 -11.43 -34.39
C PRO A 697 46.53 -10.13 -34.29
N GLN A 698 45.91 -9.92 -33.13
CA GLN A 698 45.11 -8.74 -32.82
C GLN A 698 45.31 -8.27 -31.37
N ALA A 699 45.22 -6.97 -31.17
CA ALA A 699 45.15 -6.33 -29.87
C ALA A 699 44.04 -5.28 -29.88
N GLN A 700 43.27 -5.21 -28.81
CA GLN A 700 42.20 -4.24 -28.63
C GLN A 700 42.30 -3.59 -27.27
N LEU A 701 42.03 -2.28 -27.25
CA LEU A 701 41.77 -1.51 -26.05
C LEU A 701 40.36 -0.94 -26.13
N ALA A 702 39.59 -1.08 -25.06
CA ALA A 702 38.23 -0.57 -24.96
C ALA A 702 38.00 0.11 -23.61
N TYR A 703 37.03 1.01 -23.58
CA TYR A 703 36.58 1.75 -22.43
C TYR A 703 35.06 1.75 -22.40
N GLN A 704 34.47 1.54 -21.22
CA GLN A 704 33.04 1.59 -20.99
C GLN A 704 32.74 2.45 -19.77
N HIS A 705 31.70 3.26 -19.88
CA HIS A 705 31.24 4.15 -18.83
C HIS A 705 29.73 4.02 -18.68
N LEU A 706 29.26 3.82 -17.46
CA LEU A 706 27.86 3.75 -17.09
C LEU A 706 27.48 5.01 -16.33
N SER A 707 26.27 5.52 -16.59
CA SER A 707 25.72 6.65 -15.86
C SER A 707 24.31 6.29 -15.40
N PHE A 708 24.12 6.31 -14.09
CA PHE A 708 22.87 6.01 -13.40
C PHE A 708 22.27 7.27 -12.79
N ASP A 709 20.96 7.43 -12.93
CA ASP A 709 20.19 8.28 -12.02
C ASP A 709 19.96 7.53 -10.70
N THR A 710 19.58 8.23 -9.63
CA THR A 710 19.19 7.59 -8.37
C THR A 710 17.98 6.69 -8.61
N ILE A 711 18.08 5.45 -8.15
CA ILE A 711 17.01 4.46 -8.27
C ILE A 711 16.26 4.42 -6.94
N ALA A 712 14.97 4.73 -6.96
CA ALA A 712 14.10 4.60 -5.79
C ALA A 712 13.55 3.18 -5.69
N ASP A 713 13.72 2.54 -4.54
CA ASP A 713 13.18 1.21 -4.24
C ASP A 713 11.79 1.31 -3.60
N ILE A 714 10.95 0.30 -3.83
CA ILE A 714 9.61 0.20 -3.23
C ILE A 714 9.64 0.12 -1.70
N ASP A 715 10.73 -0.39 -1.12
CA ASP A 715 10.96 -0.47 0.32
C ASP A 715 11.50 0.85 0.92
N GLY A 716 11.49 1.94 0.14
CA GLY A 716 11.70 3.31 0.62
C GLY A 716 13.15 3.81 0.63
N PHE A 717 14.14 2.95 0.37
CA PHE A 717 15.54 3.33 0.30
C PHE A 717 15.99 3.71 -1.13
N ASP A 718 16.99 4.58 -1.21
CA ASP A 718 17.59 5.03 -2.46
C ASP A 718 18.84 4.22 -2.81
N VAL A 719 19.01 3.92 -4.09
CA VAL A 719 20.19 3.28 -4.65
C VAL A 719 20.94 4.26 -5.55
N LYS A 720 22.17 4.59 -5.16
CA LYS A 720 23.10 5.46 -5.88
C LYS A 720 24.32 4.65 -6.31
N VAL A 721 24.24 4.13 -7.52
CA VAL A 721 25.33 3.35 -8.16
C VAL A 721 26.50 4.23 -8.59
N GLY A 722 26.27 5.54 -8.77
CA GLY A 722 27.27 6.48 -9.25
C GLY A 722 27.46 6.40 -10.77
N SER A 723 28.71 6.49 -11.24
CA SER A 723 29.05 6.40 -12.66
C SER A 723 30.20 5.44 -12.92
N PRO A 724 29.96 4.11 -12.77
CA PRO A 724 31.03 3.15 -12.86
C PRO A 724 31.66 3.08 -14.25
N GLU A 725 32.98 2.90 -14.29
CA GLU A 725 33.74 2.78 -15.52
C GLU A 725 34.71 1.59 -15.51
N GLN A 726 35.08 1.13 -16.70
CA GLN A 726 36.11 0.11 -16.87
C GLN A 726 36.85 0.23 -18.21
N TRP A 727 38.12 -0.14 -18.18
CA TRP A 727 38.94 -0.43 -19.34
C TRP A 727 38.99 -1.94 -19.60
N LEU A 728 39.12 -2.32 -20.86
CA LEU A 728 39.29 -3.70 -21.30
C LEU A 728 40.45 -3.78 -22.27
N MET A 729 41.38 -4.69 -21.99
CA MET A 729 42.46 -5.06 -22.90
C MET A 729 42.24 -6.48 -23.38
N LEU A 730 42.25 -6.67 -24.70
CA LEU A 730 42.21 -7.97 -25.36
C LEU A 730 43.46 -8.15 -26.18
N ILE A 731 44.15 -9.27 -25.97
CA ILE A 731 45.25 -9.73 -26.81
C ILE A 731 44.91 -11.12 -27.32
N GLY A 732 44.98 -11.34 -28.63
CA GLY A 732 44.64 -12.63 -29.18
C GLY A 732 45.02 -12.78 -30.64
N GLY A 733 44.41 -13.77 -31.29
CA GLY A 733 44.57 -13.94 -32.72
C GLY A 733 43.58 -14.92 -33.31
N ARG A 734 43.48 -14.89 -34.63
CA ARG A 734 42.63 -15.78 -35.42
C ARG A 734 43.47 -16.60 -36.38
N LEU A 735 43.18 -17.88 -36.51
CA LEU A 735 43.71 -18.73 -37.56
C LEU A 735 42.62 -18.92 -38.60
N ILE A 736 42.84 -18.47 -39.83
CA ILE A 736 41.82 -18.38 -40.88
C ILE A 736 42.23 -19.28 -42.04
N LYS A 737 41.40 -20.27 -42.37
CA LYS A 737 41.54 -21.12 -43.55
C LYS A 737 40.48 -20.71 -44.58
N THR A 738 40.92 -20.32 -45.76
CA THR A 738 40.02 -19.95 -46.87
C THR A 738 40.01 -21.04 -47.94
N ILE A 739 38.83 -21.34 -48.45
CA ILE A 739 38.56 -22.31 -49.52
C ILE A 739 37.86 -21.52 -50.63
N ASN A 740 38.58 -21.31 -51.73
CA ASN A 740 38.09 -20.52 -52.86
C ASN A 740 37.56 -21.45 -53.96
N SER A 741 36.38 -21.14 -54.51
CA SER A 741 35.86 -21.77 -55.74
C SER A 741 35.92 -20.76 -56.88
N VAL A 742 36.95 -20.87 -57.71
CA VAL A 742 37.23 -19.92 -58.81
C VAL A 742 36.12 -19.94 -59.88
N GLU A 743 35.48 -21.09 -60.12
CA GLU A 743 34.43 -21.23 -61.14
C GLU A 743 33.08 -20.61 -60.72
N LYS A 744 32.73 -20.64 -59.43
CA LYS A 744 31.40 -20.22 -58.94
C LYS A 744 31.35 -18.84 -58.28
N ARG A 745 32.49 -18.15 -58.16
CA ARG A 745 32.60 -16.87 -57.42
C ARG A 745 32.10 -16.99 -55.96
N GLU A 746 32.28 -18.17 -55.38
CA GLU A 746 31.94 -18.51 -53.98
C GLU A 746 33.24 -18.65 -53.18
N ALA A 747 33.23 -18.18 -51.94
CA ALA A 747 34.36 -18.31 -51.02
C ALA A 747 33.86 -18.71 -49.63
N PHE A 748 34.54 -19.70 -49.03
CA PHE A 748 34.24 -20.18 -47.69
C PHE A 748 35.48 -20.02 -46.81
N SER A 749 35.34 -19.38 -45.67
CA SER A 749 36.41 -19.22 -44.68
C SER A 749 35.98 -19.83 -43.36
N PHE A 750 36.84 -20.64 -42.77
CA PHE A 750 36.72 -21.13 -41.40
C PHE A 750 37.80 -20.47 -40.56
N TYR A 751 37.46 -20.08 -39.34
CA TYR A 751 38.45 -19.56 -38.42
C TYR A 751 38.31 -20.14 -37.02
N SER A 752 39.43 -20.23 -36.31
CA SER A 752 39.48 -20.39 -34.86
C SER A 752 40.07 -19.13 -34.24
N LYS A 753 39.62 -18.78 -33.03
CA LYS A 753 40.12 -17.62 -32.28
C LYS A 753 40.51 -18.03 -30.86
N LEU A 754 41.55 -17.38 -30.35
CA LEU A 754 41.95 -17.45 -28.95
C LEU A 754 42.31 -16.04 -28.49
N ASN A 755 41.63 -15.57 -27.46
CA ASN A 755 41.79 -14.24 -26.89
C ASN A 755 42.01 -14.35 -25.38
N LEU A 756 42.97 -13.57 -24.87
CA LEU A 756 43.11 -13.27 -23.45
C LEU A 756 42.53 -11.88 -23.20
N ILE A 757 41.58 -11.78 -22.28
CA ILE A 757 40.91 -10.52 -21.93
C ILE A 757 41.19 -10.20 -20.47
N LYS A 758 41.56 -8.95 -20.21
CA LYS A 758 41.67 -8.37 -18.86
C LYS A 758 40.82 -7.11 -18.80
N THR A 759 39.94 -7.04 -17.81
CA THR A 759 39.25 -5.80 -17.44
C THR A 759 40.00 -5.10 -16.30
N PHE A 760 40.03 -3.77 -16.36
CA PHE A 760 40.59 -2.86 -15.36
C PHE A 760 39.50 -1.85 -15.06
N GLY A 761 38.69 -2.11 -14.06
CA GLY A 761 37.61 -1.25 -13.63
C GLY A 761 37.69 -0.99 -12.14
N ASP A 762 36.99 0.05 -11.71
CA ASP A 762 37.08 0.52 -10.34
C ASP A 762 36.46 -0.50 -9.37
N GLU A 763 37.20 -0.97 -8.37
CA GLU A 763 36.66 -1.75 -7.25
C GLU A 763 36.09 -0.79 -6.19
N GLY A 764 35.20 0.10 -6.65
CA GLY A 764 34.58 1.13 -5.83
C GLY A 764 33.35 0.63 -5.07
N SER A 765 32.81 1.52 -4.22
CA SER A 765 31.56 1.30 -3.51
C SER A 765 30.35 1.84 -4.29
N LEU A 766 29.19 1.31 -3.95
CA LEU A 766 27.89 1.83 -4.37
C LEU A 766 27.00 1.95 -3.13
N TRP A 767 26.10 2.94 -3.12
CA TRP A 767 25.22 3.19 -2.00
C TRP A 767 23.83 2.59 -2.25
N ILE A 768 23.35 1.73 -1.35
CA ILE A 768 22.00 1.12 -1.35
C ILE A 768 21.41 1.35 0.03
N GLY A 769 21.03 2.58 0.38
CA GLY A 769 20.74 2.94 1.78
C GLY A 769 21.94 2.85 2.75
N ASP A 770 22.98 2.08 2.40
CA ASP A 770 24.28 1.92 3.05
C ASP A 770 25.37 1.63 2.00
N GLU A 771 26.65 1.64 2.37
CA GLU A 771 27.79 1.47 1.48
C GLU A 771 28.17 -0.01 1.23
N PHE A 772 28.05 -0.45 -0.03
CA PHE A 772 28.42 -1.81 -0.44
C PHE A 772 29.56 -1.82 -1.44
N GLN A 773 30.40 -2.85 -1.35
CA GLN A 773 31.56 -3.00 -2.23
C GLN A 773 31.23 -3.77 -3.51
N ARG A 774 31.75 -3.28 -4.64
CA ARG A 774 31.53 -3.92 -5.95
C ARG A 774 32.69 -4.83 -6.33
N ASP A 775 32.42 -5.92 -7.04
CA ASP A 775 33.44 -6.77 -7.66
C ASP A 775 33.74 -6.36 -9.11
N SER A 776 35.01 -6.49 -9.51
CA SER A 776 35.43 -6.35 -10.90
C SER A 776 35.20 -7.64 -11.73
N ILE A 777 35.03 -7.52 -13.05
CA ILE A 777 34.87 -8.68 -13.97
C ILE A 777 36.16 -9.51 -14.07
N GLY A 778 37.33 -8.91 -13.83
CA GLY A 778 38.61 -9.62 -13.82
C GLY A 778 39.13 -10.04 -15.20
N SER A 779 39.87 -11.15 -15.25
CA SER A 779 40.45 -11.72 -16.47
C SER A 779 39.72 -13.00 -16.89
N PHE A 780 39.61 -13.20 -18.20
CA PHE A 780 39.08 -14.43 -18.77
C PHE A 780 39.75 -14.75 -20.10
N ILE A 781 39.74 -16.03 -20.47
CA ILE A 781 40.15 -16.49 -21.79
C ILE A 781 38.91 -16.78 -22.63
N GLU A 782 38.95 -16.44 -23.91
CA GLU A 782 37.91 -16.75 -24.89
C GLU A 782 38.50 -17.63 -26.00
N GLY A 783 37.90 -18.80 -26.19
CA GLY A 783 38.17 -19.68 -27.31
C GLY A 783 36.93 -19.84 -28.17
N GLY A 784 37.08 -19.83 -29.50
CA GLY A 784 35.93 -19.97 -30.37
C GLY A 784 36.26 -20.38 -31.80
N VAL A 785 35.21 -20.69 -32.54
CA VAL A 785 35.27 -21.03 -33.96
C VAL A 785 34.17 -20.29 -34.70
N GLY A 786 34.43 -19.96 -35.95
CA GLY A 786 33.43 -19.34 -36.81
C GLY A 786 33.64 -19.67 -38.28
N MET A 787 32.62 -19.34 -39.06
CA MET A 787 32.61 -19.50 -40.50
C MET A 787 32.07 -18.25 -41.17
N SER A 788 32.58 -17.96 -42.36
CA SER A 788 32.04 -16.96 -43.26
C SER A 788 31.91 -17.55 -44.66
N ALA A 789 30.75 -17.35 -45.28
CA ALA A 789 30.44 -17.86 -46.60
C ALA A 789 29.94 -16.74 -47.51
N GLN A 790 30.62 -16.52 -48.62
CA GLN A 790 30.16 -15.66 -49.71
C GLN A 790 29.32 -16.51 -50.67
N LEU A 791 27.99 -16.35 -50.60
CA LEU A 791 27.03 -17.17 -51.38
C LEU A 791 26.79 -16.63 -52.79
N SER A 792 26.96 -15.32 -52.99
CA SER A 792 26.84 -14.66 -54.29
C SER A 792 27.65 -13.36 -54.29
N GLN A 793 27.63 -12.59 -55.37
CA GLN A 793 28.27 -11.27 -55.39
C GLN A 793 27.62 -10.25 -54.45
N HIS A 794 26.40 -10.51 -53.97
CA HIS A 794 25.62 -9.57 -53.16
C HIS A 794 25.45 -10.07 -51.72
N VAL A 795 25.47 -11.38 -51.48
CA VAL A 795 25.10 -11.97 -50.17
C VAL A 795 26.28 -12.72 -49.55
N SER A 796 26.57 -12.41 -48.29
CA SER A 796 27.47 -13.19 -47.44
C SER A 796 26.88 -13.46 -46.07
N LEU A 797 27.11 -14.66 -45.56
CA LEU A 797 26.71 -15.11 -44.22
C LEU A 797 27.93 -15.28 -43.32
N HIS A 798 27.74 -15.10 -42.02
CA HIS A 798 28.73 -15.43 -41.00
C HIS A 798 28.06 -16.03 -39.76
N SER A 799 28.81 -16.86 -39.05
CA SER A 799 28.42 -17.47 -37.78
C SER A 799 29.66 -17.67 -36.90
N ASP A 800 29.51 -17.47 -35.59
CA ASP A 800 30.56 -17.60 -34.59
C ASP A 800 29.99 -18.21 -33.30
N ILE A 801 30.73 -19.15 -32.71
CA ILE A 801 30.48 -19.72 -31.39
C ILE A 801 31.76 -19.59 -30.57
N SER A 802 31.65 -19.10 -29.34
CA SER A 802 32.78 -19.03 -28.41
C SER A 802 32.40 -19.38 -26.97
N HIS A 803 33.41 -19.81 -26.22
CA HIS A 803 33.35 -20.08 -24.79
C HIS A 803 34.32 -19.17 -24.06
N ARG A 804 33.85 -18.53 -22.98
CA ARG A 804 34.66 -17.72 -22.06
C ARG A 804 34.83 -18.46 -20.75
N HIS A 805 36.06 -18.45 -20.23
CA HIS A 805 36.39 -19.05 -18.95
C HIS A 805 37.17 -18.05 -18.10
N LYS A 806 36.64 -17.72 -16.92
CA LYS A 806 37.31 -16.88 -15.92
C LYS A 806 38.64 -17.47 -15.48
N LEU A 807 39.62 -16.62 -15.19
CA LEU A 807 40.95 -17.03 -14.72
C LEU A 807 41.16 -16.78 -13.21
N GLN A 808 40.18 -16.18 -12.53
CA GLN A 808 40.17 -15.97 -11.09
C GLN A 808 38.87 -16.51 -10.46
N LYS A 809 38.75 -16.38 -9.13
CA LYS A 809 37.52 -16.73 -8.39
C LYS A 809 36.34 -15.88 -8.89
N ALA A 810 36.52 -14.55 -8.95
CA ALA A 810 35.59 -13.65 -9.61
C ALA A 810 35.72 -13.67 -11.14
N GLY A 811 34.63 -13.28 -11.80
CA GLY A 811 34.59 -12.99 -13.23
C GLY A 811 33.53 -13.76 -13.98
N ILE A 812 33.60 -13.71 -15.31
CA ILE A 812 32.58 -14.25 -16.20
C ILE A 812 33.03 -15.55 -16.89
N SER A 813 32.12 -16.51 -16.94
CA SER A 813 32.25 -17.74 -17.73
C SER A 813 30.95 -18.05 -18.45
N GLY A 814 31.02 -18.57 -19.68
CA GLY A 814 29.82 -18.93 -20.42
C GLY A 814 30.02 -19.04 -21.92
N ASN A 815 28.91 -19.07 -22.65
CA ASN A 815 28.90 -19.31 -24.09
C ASN A 815 28.32 -18.11 -24.83
N SER A 816 28.84 -17.88 -26.03
CA SER A 816 28.43 -16.84 -26.96
C SER A 816 28.09 -17.45 -28.31
N PHE A 817 27.05 -16.92 -28.94
CA PHE A 817 26.65 -17.27 -30.30
C PHE A 817 26.35 -16.00 -31.09
N SER A 818 26.79 -15.93 -32.33
CA SER A 818 26.37 -14.88 -33.27
C SER A 818 26.19 -15.43 -34.68
N ALA A 819 25.24 -14.83 -35.40
CA ALA A 819 25.02 -15.09 -36.82
C ALA A 819 24.57 -13.81 -37.52
N GLY A 820 24.97 -13.64 -38.77
CA GLY A 820 24.55 -12.46 -39.52
C GLY A 820 24.71 -12.59 -41.02
N MET A 821 24.05 -11.66 -41.71
CA MET A 821 24.03 -11.53 -43.15
C MET A 821 24.47 -10.13 -43.53
N ARG A 822 25.32 -10.05 -44.55
CA ARG A 822 25.68 -8.81 -45.20
C ARG A 822 25.19 -8.83 -46.64
N TYR A 823 24.53 -7.75 -47.03
CA TYR A 823 24.07 -7.50 -48.38
C TYR A 823 24.83 -6.31 -48.99
N ARG A 824 25.36 -6.50 -50.19
CA ARG A 824 25.99 -5.45 -50.99
C ARG A 824 25.05 -5.11 -52.15
N PHE A 825 24.61 -3.87 -52.24
CA PHE A 825 23.76 -3.38 -53.34
C PHE A 825 24.53 -3.31 -54.65
#